data_AF-A0A196SEV4-F1
#
_entry.id   AF-A0A196SEV4-F1
#
_cell.length_a   1.000
_cell.length_b   1.000
_cell.length_c   1.000
_cell.angle_alpha   90.00
_cell.angle_beta   90.00
_cell.angle_gamma   90.00
#
_symmetry.space_group_name_H-M   'P 1'
#
loop_
_entity.id
_entity.type
_entity.pdbx_description
1 polymer ?
#
loop_
_entity_poly.entity_id
_entity_poly.type
_entity_poly.pdbx_seq_one_letter_code
_entity_poly.pdbx_strand_id
1 'polypeptide(L)'
;MTETPELSLLKSCTSEFIVRYFDAFISSDSLWIVMEYCRCGSLGSFIRNGNRLSEDEIRDVMACSLLGLAYLHSNKVMHRDIKSDNLFISEKGLIKLGDFGLSEQLNSATSHRSLICGTASYMAPEVFDEHTCLESDIWSLGITAIELAEGKHPYESHSIMRIMKRISTEAPPSLSSSRWSADFVDFVCQCLTKEPAERPKASSLLQHPFVADAVARIKNCGFSSIISELAKRKGNSSTSAASSTSAVPSTNMAMNTTVDIPVKNTTVDIPVMNMPPPPPQQPFPPVIPQGLSNPLPPPPPMIMSALPDYCPPTEEPSPEAHEKEAPQPSEDQSVPAPDGSNPAENDKGEKKENGGDSEELRLCIKGYSDFAGVSESVKSITTADDICNAGDGFEFVLEHFHLLESITVGNHSFNKAIRFSISSIPSVKRICIGEASFNFNPSDGGKTALSFEVTECNALEFISIDPQSFRHFNSFKLDTCSSLRSLSIGHVDYDSNNFTYADFILGCGLLGLETIHVGDGCFSRGTRCILNDLNAVKSMVMGMGAFEGHKRKECIATFLDLPSMNTLISKGSGFKNYDTFTVRNVRRLGVVQLPDTCEAANDFWEKWKQGTVNEDGYYDYDYRYYHEPGYYQDDDDDDDDDNDDDDDDDEGDDDNDYYDDNDDDDDDDDDDDTLYIERFADFNDMDETIHAIITDDNVCNGKSGYEFVLERYHALEFLSVGNNCLNKTVRFSLSYLPSLFRISIGEDSFNFNPSDGGNTILSFMITSCNALESVFINKQSFTFFNSFNLDTCCSLRSLTIGHVNQDSNNFTYADFILNSALLQLSNISVGDGCFSKGTRCVLGGLINLKSMVMGMGAFEGHMRKECVAALTNLPSLEVLVSKGNSFKNYDTFTATGVCCYAE
;
A
#
# COMPACT_ATOMS: atom_id res chain seq x y z
N MET A 1 -0.69 -27.70 20.65
CA MET A 1 0.13 -26.71 19.93
C MET A 1 1.57 -27.20 19.91
N THR A 2 2.21 -27.17 18.75
CA THR A 2 3.67 -27.25 18.61
C THR A 2 4.27 -25.91 19.02
N GLU A 3 5.32 -25.91 19.84
CA GLU A 3 6.05 -24.68 20.18
C GLU A 3 6.61 -24.04 18.91
N THR A 4 6.46 -22.72 18.74
CA THR A 4 7.07 -22.04 17.58
C THR A 4 8.59 -22.04 17.73
N PRO A 5 9.35 -21.96 16.61
CA PRO A 5 10.81 -21.87 16.66
C PRO A 5 11.31 -20.69 17.50
N GLU A 6 10.60 -19.57 17.46
CA GLU A 6 10.89 -18.34 18.23
C GLU A 6 10.72 -18.57 19.74
N LEU A 7 9.57 -19.07 20.19
CA LEU A 7 9.34 -19.35 21.62
C LEU A 7 10.32 -20.41 22.15
N SER A 8 10.69 -21.38 21.31
CA SER A 8 11.72 -22.38 21.60
C SER A 8 13.12 -21.76 21.78
N LEU A 9 13.48 -20.80 20.91
CA LEU A 9 14.72 -20.04 20.99
C LEU A 9 14.78 -19.22 22.29
N LEU A 10 13.69 -18.53 22.65
CA LEU A 10 13.60 -17.74 23.88
C LEU A 10 13.67 -18.59 25.15
N LYS A 11 13.01 -19.77 25.17
CA LYS A 11 13.14 -20.75 26.25
C LYS A 11 14.58 -21.25 26.44
N SER A 12 15.39 -21.30 25.36
CA SER A 12 16.79 -21.75 25.42
C SER A 12 17.77 -20.71 25.98
N CYS A 13 17.41 -19.43 25.93
CA CYS A 13 18.26 -18.31 26.39
C CYS A 13 18.32 -18.22 27.92
N THR A 14 19.48 -18.53 28.50
CA THR A 14 19.67 -18.74 29.95
C THR A 14 20.71 -17.82 30.62
N SER A 15 21.11 -16.75 29.94
CA SER A 15 22.11 -15.78 30.44
C SER A 15 21.54 -14.79 31.47
N GLU A 16 22.33 -14.42 32.49
CA GLU A 16 21.94 -13.39 33.48
C GLU A 16 21.79 -11.98 32.89
N PHE A 17 22.37 -11.73 31.71
CA PHE A 17 22.29 -10.46 30.97
C PHE A 17 21.12 -10.40 29.98
N ILE A 18 20.23 -11.39 30.02
CA ILE A 18 19.02 -11.50 29.21
C ILE A 18 17.82 -11.51 30.17
N VAL A 19 16.70 -10.88 29.80
CA VAL A 19 15.42 -11.01 30.53
C VAL A 19 14.96 -12.46 30.37
N ARG A 20 14.85 -13.20 31.48
CA ARG A 20 14.54 -14.62 31.41
C ARG A 20 13.09 -14.83 30.97
N TYR A 21 12.91 -15.55 29.87
CA TYR A 21 11.64 -16.15 29.49
C TYR A 21 11.33 -17.34 30.42
N PHE A 22 10.10 -17.46 30.91
CA PHE A 22 9.65 -18.58 31.73
C PHE A 22 8.73 -19.52 30.97
N ASP A 23 7.65 -19.00 30.39
CA ASP A 23 6.69 -19.80 29.62
C ASP A 23 5.87 -18.92 28.67
N ALA A 24 5.11 -19.54 27.76
CA ALA A 24 3.95 -18.87 27.17
C ALA A 24 2.78 -19.82 26.98
N PHE A 25 1.59 -19.28 27.12
CA PHE A 25 0.32 -19.98 26.95
C PHE A 25 -0.70 -19.02 26.34
N ILE A 26 -1.71 -19.58 25.67
CA ILE A 26 -2.86 -18.79 25.20
C ILE A 26 -3.92 -18.82 26.30
N SER A 27 -4.46 -17.65 26.63
CA SER A 27 -5.57 -17.49 27.58
C SER A 27 -6.41 -16.30 27.16
N SER A 28 -7.72 -16.52 26.97
CA SER A 28 -8.64 -15.49 26.46
C SER A 28 -8.11 -14.84 25.18
N ASP A 29 -7.76 -15.70 24.22
CA ASP A 29 -7.44 -15.35 22.83
C ASP A 29 -6.23 -14.40 22.65
N SER A 30 -5.45 -14.25 23.73
CA SER A 30 -4.19 -13.54 23.77
C SER A 30 -3.04 -14.51 24.02
N LEU A 31 -1.88 -14.29 23.39
CA LEU A 31 -0.64 -14.97 23.74
C LEU A 31 -0.02 -14.33 25.00
N TRP A 32 -0.08 -15.04 26.13
CA TRP A 32 0.54 -14.61 27.38
C TRP A 32 1.98 -15.09 27.44
N ILE A 33 2.93 -14.18 27.27
CA ILE A 33 4.37 -14.45 27.45
C ILE A 33 4.77 -14.14 28.90
N VAL A 34 5.12 -15.17 29.65
CA VAL A 34 5.58 -15.05 31.05
C VAL A 34 7.09 -14.86 31.07
N MET A 35 7.53 -13.70 31.54
CA MET A 35 8.94 -13.30 31.57
C MET A 35 9.36 -12.71 32.92
N GLU A 36 10.67 -12.54 33.12
CA GLU A 36 11.27 -11.95 34.31
C GLU A 36 10.88 -10.48 34.49
N TYR A 37 10.10 -10.20 35.54
CA TYR A 37 9.71 -8.85 35.89
C TYR A 37 10.90 -8.02 36.42
N CYS A 38 11.46 -7.18 35.57
CA CYS A 38 12.51 -6.23 35.94
C CYS A 38 11.89 -4.98 36.60
N ARG A 39 11.67 -5.04 37.92
CA ARG A 39 10.98 -3.99 38.71
C ARG A 39 11.55 -2.57 38.52
N CYS A 40 12.84 -2.43 38.28
CA CYS A 40 13.46 -1.13 38.04
C CYS A 40 13.24 -0.60 36.60
N GLY A 41 12.51 -1.32 35.75
CA GLY A 41 12.09 -0.90 34.41
C GLY A 41 13.25 -0.63 33.44
N SER A 42 12.93 -0.02 32.29
CA SER A 42 13.92 0.31 31.26
C SER A 42 14.77 1.55 31.59
N LEU A 43 15.92 1.64 30.91
CA LEU A 43 16.76 2.84 30.89
C LEU A 43 16.11 4.00 30.10
N GLY A 44 15.36 3.71 29.04
CA GLY A 44 14.58 4.70 28.28
C GLY A 44 13.57 5.42 29.18
N SER A 45 12.81 4.66 29.97
CA SER A 45 11.95 5.20 31.04
C SER A 45 12.75 6.00 32.09
N PHE A 46 13.96 5.57 32.45
CA PHE A 46 14.78 6.27 33.43
C PHE A 46 15.23 7.66 32.92
N ILE A 47 15.71 7.77 31.68
CA ILE A 47 16.17 9.06 31.09
C ILE A 47 15.01 10.01 30.76
N ARG A 48 13.85 9.47 30.32
CA ARG A 48 12.63 10.27 30.06
C ARG A 48 12.07 10.92 31.33
N ASN A 49 12.24 10.27 32.49
CA ASN A 49 11.91 10.84 33.80
C ASN A 49 12.90 11.94 34.26
N GLY A 50 13.64 12.58 33.35
CA GLY A 50 14.57 13.68 33.62
C GLY A 50 15.92 13.26 34.22
N ASN A 51 16.13 11.99 34.55
CA ASN A 51 17.41 11.52 35.08
C ASN A 51 18.50 11.57 34.01
N ARG A 52 19.76 11.69 34.45
CA ARG A 52 20.95 11.60 33.60
C ARG A 52 21.93 10.62 34.22
N LEU A 53 22.65 9.90 33.37
CA LEU A 53 23.65 8.91 33.78
C LEU A 53 25.04 9.55 33.81
N SER A 54 25.87 9.12 34.74
CA SER A 54 27.31 9.41 34.70
C SER A 54 28.01 8.51 33.68
N GLU A 55 29.22 8.89 33.23
CA GLU A 55 30.01 8.04 32.34
C GLU A 55 30.31 6.67 32.98
N ASP A 56 30.54 6.62 34.29
CA ASP A 56 30.76 5.38 35.04
C ASP A 56 29.51 4.49 35.08
N GLU A 57 28.31 5.08 35.12
CA GLU A 57 27.04 4.35 35.02
C GLU A 57 26.81 3.81 33.60
N ILE A 58 27.08 4.63 32.57
CA ILE A 58 26.99 4.21 31.16
C ILE A 58 27.98 3.09 30.86
N ARG A 59 29.20 3.14 31.42
CA ARG A 59 30.22 2.11 31.28
C ARG A 59 29.74 0.74 31.74
N ASP A 60 29.15 0.65 32.93
CA ASP A 60 28.65 -0.61 33.48
C ASP A 60 27.38 -1.09 32.75
N VAL A 61 26.55 -0.17 32.26
CA VAL A 61 25.41 -0.46 31.37
C VAL A 61 25.88 -1.08 30.04
N MET A 62 26.86 -0.46 29.37
CA MET A 62 27.43 -0.96 28.11
C MET A 62 28.15 -2.30 28.31
N ALA A 63 28.88 -2.47 29.42
CA ALA A 63 29.50 -3.74 29.79
C ALA A 63 28.47 -4.87 29.94
N CYS A 64 27.35 -4.64 30.65
CA CYS A 64 26.27 -5.63 30.76
C CYS A 64 25.61 -5.92 29.41
N SER A 65 25.34 -4.88 28.60
CA SER A 65 24.66 -5.02 27.31
C SER A 65 25.52 -5.80 26.31
N LEU A 66 26.83 -5.55 26.26
CA LEU A 66 27.78 -6.35 25.47
C LEU A 66 27.89 -7.80 25.95
N LEU A 67 27.73 -8.07 27.25
CA LEU A 67 27.71 -9.44 27.75
C LEU A 67 26.44 -10.20 27.33
N GLY A 68 25.31 -9.51 27.23
CA GLY A 68 24.08 -10.02 26.61
C GLY A 68 24.26 -10.29 25.10
N LEU A 69 24.74 -9.30 24.34
CA LEU A 69 24.94 -9.42 22.89
C LEU A 69 25.97 -10.49 22.54
N ALA A 70 27.11 -10.57 23.24
CA ALA A 70 28.11 -11.61 23.02
C ALA A 70 27.55 -13.02 23.25
N TYR A 71 26.62 -13.18 24.21
CA TYR A 71 25.91 -14.44 24.41
C TYR A 71 24.98 -14.76 23.22
N LEU A 72 24.12 -13.82 22.81
CA LEU A 72 23.20 -14.02 21.67
C LEU A 72 23.96 -14.32 20.37
N HIS A 73 24.96 -13.51 20.03
CA HIS A 73 25.77 -13.63 18.83
C HIS A 73 26.56 -14.95 18.78
N SER A 74 27.01 -15.46 19.95
CA SER A 74 27.65 -16.78 20.03
C SER A 74 26.70 -17.94 19.69
N ASN A 75 25.40 -17.77 19.92
CA ASN A 75 24.34 -18.72 19.58
C ASN A 75 23.68 -18.43 18.20
N LYS A 76 24.28 -17.52 17.40
CA LYS A 76 23.76 -17.08 16.08
C LYS A 76 22.39 -16.39 16.13
N VAL A 77 22.05 -15.79 17.27
CA VAL A 77 20.83 -15.00 17.45
C VAL A 77 21.15 -13.51 17.29
N MET A 78 20.37 -12.81 16.46
CA MET A 78 20.38 -11.35 16.33
C MET A 78 19.22 -10.76 17.14
N HIS A 79 19.43 -9.65 17.84
CA HIS A 79 18.39 -9.04 18.68
C HIS A 79 17.43 -8.14 17.89
N ARG A 80 17.96 -7.35 16.94
CA ARG A 80 17.25 -6.45 16.00
C ARG A 80 16.52 -5.23 16.58
N ASP A 81 16.44 -5.08 17.90
CA ASP A 81 15.81 -3.90 18.53
C ASP A 81 16.55 -3.47 19.81
N ILE A 82 17.88 -3.33 19.72
CA ILE A 82 18.70 -2.77 20.80
C ILE A 82 18.46 -1.25 20.88
N LYS A 83 17.78 -0.83 21.95
CA LYS A 83 17.47 0.57 22.30
C LYS A 83 17.35 0.73 23.80
N SER A 84 17.42 1.95 24.34
CA SER A 84 17.38 2.18 25.80
C SER A 84 16.08 1.67 26.47
N ASP A 85 14.96 1.62 25.74
CA ASP A 85 13.71 1.04 26.23
C ASP A 85 13.74 -0.48 26.42
N ASN A 86 14.63 -1.18 25.71
CA ASN A 86 14.78 -2.64 25.79
C ASN A 86 15.96 -3.05 26.71
N LEU A 87 16.61 -2.08 27.35
CA LEU A 87 17.64 -2.28 28.36
C LEU A 87 17.04 -2.14 29.77
N PHE A 88 16.80 -3.26 30.44
CA PHE A 88 16.12 -3.31 31.74
C PHE A 88 17.11 -3.35 32.92
N ILE A 89 16.82 -2.59 33.97
CA ILE A 89 17.58 -2.64 35.21
C ILE A 89 17.06 -3.80 36.08
N SER A 90 17.94 -4.74 36.40
CA SER A 90 17.65 -5.84 37.35
C SER A 90 17.86 -5.40 38.80
N GLU A 91 17.05 -5.94 39.71
CA GLU A 91 17.23 -5.77 41.17
C GLU A 91 18.61 -6.27 41.66
N LYS A 92 19.25 -7.18 40.90
CA LYS A 92 20.64 -7.63 41.15
C LYS A 92 21.71 -6.56 40.89
N GLY A 93 21.38 -5.41 40.30
CA GLY A 93 22.39 -4.44 39.84
C GLY A 93 23.10 -4.89 38.56
N LEU A 94 22.31 -5.33 37.58
CA LEU A 94 22.74 -5.70 36.23
C LEU A 94 21.80 -5.05 35.20
N ILE A 95 22.25 -4.89 33.96
CA ILE A 95 21.35 -4.64 32.83
C ILE A 95 21.03 -5.95 32.12
N LYS A 96 19.77 -6.11 31.73
CA LYS A 96 19.24 -7.23 30.96
C LYS A 96 18.68 -6.73 29.62
N LEU A 97 19.05 -7.39 28.53
CA LEU A 97 18.41 -7.21 27.23
C LEU A 97 17.02 -7.89 27.27
N GLY A 98 15.98 -7.17 26.88
CA GLY A 98 14.61 -7.67 26.80
C GLY A 98 13.94 -7.29 25.48
N ASP A 99 12.69 -7.72 25.32
CA ASP A 99 11.91 -7.60 24.08
C ASP A 99 12.58 -8.24 22.85
N PHE A 100 12.42 -9.55 22.74
CA PHE A 100 12.92 -10.36 21.64
C PHE A 100 11.88 -10.55 20.52
N GLY A 101 10.82 -9.73 20.46
CA GLY A 101 9.72 -9.88 19.49
C GLY A 101 10.14 -9.78 18.02
N LEU A 102 11.36 -9.31 17.74
CA LEU A 102 11.95 -9.20 16.41
C LEU A 102 13.23 -10.05 16.21
N SER A 103 13.61 -10.87 17.19
CA SER A 103 14.89 -11.59 17.18
C SER A 103 14.87 -12.85 16.31
N GLU A 104 15.92 -13.08 15.51
CA GLU A 104 16.02 -14.19 14.56
C GLU A 104 17.30 -15.02 14.75
N GLN A 105 17.22 -16.33 14.52
CA GLN A 105 18.37 -17.23 14.44
C GLN A 105 18.84 -17.40 13.00
N LEU A 106 20.09 -17.03 12.72
CA LEU A 106 20.71 -17.09 11.39
C LEU A 106 21.07 -18.55 11.00
N ASN A 107 20.12 -19.24 10.36
CA ASN A 107 20.29 -20.62 9.88
C ASN A 107 20.68 -20.65 8.38
N SER A 108 21.87 -21.21 8.10
CA SER A 108 22.53 -21.16 6.79
C SER A 108 21.93 -22.12 5.74
N ALA A 109 20.77 -21.77 5.18
CA ALA A 109 20.27 -22.33 3.91
C ALA A 109 19.13 -21.54 3.25
N THR A 110 18.34 -20.75 4.01
CA THR A 110 17.06 -20.20 3.51
C THR A 110 16.72 -18.78 4.00
N SER A 111 17.65 -18.10 4.68
CA SER A 111 17.44 -16.76 5.25
C SER A 111 17.58 -15.63 4.22
N HIS A 112 16.64 -15.57 3.26
CA HIS A 112 16.51 -14.50 2.25
C HIS A 112 15.18 -13.71 2.41
N ARG A 113 14.66 -13.58 3.64
CA ARG A 113 13.54 -12.70 4.00
C ARG A 113 13.98 -11.66 5.03
N SER A 114 14.81 -10.71 4.60
CA SER A 114 15.26 -9.59 5.43
C SER A 114 14.30 -8.39 5.30
N LEU A 115 13.13 -8.53 5.92
CA LEU A 115 12.23 -7.39 6.16
C LEU A 115 12.94 -6.30 6.98
N ILE A 116 12.71 -5.03 6.64
CA ILE A 116 13.21 -3.88 7.40
C ILE A 116 12.47 -3.84 8.76
N CYS A 117 13.09 -4.42 9.79
CA CYS A 117 12.52 -4.56 11.13
C CYS A 117 13.38 -3.89 12.20
N GLY A 118 12.72 -3.29 13.21
CA GLY A 118 13.36 -2.59 14.33
C GLY A 118 13.00 -1.11 14.38
N THR A 119 13.49 -0.40 15.40
CA THR A 119 13.26 1.04 15.53
C THR A 119 14.19 1.82 14.57
N ALA A 120 13.63 2.39 13.48
CA ALA A 120 14.39 2.96 12.35
C ALA A 120 15.52 3.94 12.70
N SER A 121 15.42 4.68 13.82
CA SER A 121 16.45 5.63 14.25
C SER A 121 17.71 4.97 14.83
N TYR A 122 17.64 3.67 15.18
CA TYR A 122 18.75 2.85 15.71
C TYR A 122 19.35 1.93 14.65
N MET A 123 18.75 1.82 13.46
CA MET A 123 19.19 0.89 12.41
C MET A 123 20.59 1.24 11.87
N ALA A 124 21.34 0.18 11.53
CA ALA A 124 22.64 0.28 10.90
C ALA A 124 22.51 0.54 9.38
N PRO A 125 23.54 1.11 8.70
CA PRO A 125 23.47 1.42 7.27
C PRO A 125 22.99 0.24 6.42
N GLU A 126 23.53 -0.95 6.66
CA GLU A 126 23.27 -2.16 5.89
C GLU A 126 21.83 -2.69 6.01
N VAL A 127 21.13 -2.36 7.09
CA VAL A 127 19.74 -2.79 7.33
C VAL A 127 18.78 -2.15 6.33
N PHE A 128 19.10 -0.94 5.85
CA PHE A 128 18.29 -0.23 4.85
C PHE A 128 18.42 -0.79 3.45
N ASP A 129 19.52 -1.49 3.15
CA ASP A 129 19.76 -2.18 1.88
C ASP A 129 19.32 -3.66 1.95
N GLU A 130 18.46 -4.03 2.91
CA GLU A 130 18.00 -5.40 3.20
C GLU A 130 19.11 -6.40 3.64
N HIS A 131 20.30 -5.91 4.04
CA HIS A 131 21.44 -6.73 4.46
C HIS A 131 21.62 -6.74 5.98
N THR A 132 20.86 -7.56 6.72
CA THR A 132 21.01 -7.64 8.21
C THR A 132 22.13 -8.60 8.65
N CYS A 133 22.92 -8.23 9.67
CA CYS A 133 23.98 -9.07 10.25
C CYS A 133 24.05 -8.96 11.78
N LEU A 134 24.82 -9.83 12.46
CA LEU A 134 24.97 -9.77 13.93
C LEU A 134 25.61 -8.44 14.35
N GLU A 135 26.52 -7.95 13.54
CA GLU A 135 27.20 -6.68 13.70
C GLU A 135 26.23 -5.47 13.59
N SER A 136 25.02 -5.63 13.06
CA SER A 136 23.97 -4.59 13.08
C SER A 136 23.51 -4.24 14.50
N ASP A 137 23.43 -5.21 15.43
CA ASP A 137 23.10 -4.95 16.85
C ASP A 137 24.15 -4.04 17.53
N ILE A 138 25.41 -4.07 17.05
CA ILE A 138 26.51 -3.27 17.60
C ILE A 138 26.36 -1.79 17.25
N TRP A 139 25.87 -1.49 16.05
CA TRP A 139 25.55 -0.12 15.66
C TRP A 139 24.42 0.44 16.54
N SER A 140 23.34 -0.33 16.71
CA SER A 140 22.20 0.03 17.57
C SER A 140 22.63 0.26 19.03
N LEU A 141 23.59 -0.53 19.53
CA LEU A 141 24.24 -0.28 20.84
C LEU A 141 25.02 1.04 20.85
N GLY A 142 25.75 1.38 19.79
CA GLY A 142 26.45 2.65 19.64
C GLY A 142 25.52 3.87 19.66
N ILE A 143 24.39 3.79 18.96
CA ILE A 143 23.34 4.82 18.99
C ILE A 143 22.74 4.94 20.40
N THR A 144 22.46 3.80 21.06
CA THR A 144 21.98 3.75 22.46
C THR A 144 22.97 4.38 23.43
N ALA A 145 24.28 4.19 23.23
CA ALA A 145 25.31 4.82 24.06
C ALA A 145 25.29 6.35 23.96
N ILE A 146 25.06 6.91 22.76
CA ILE A 146 24.88 8.36 22.56
C ILE A 146 23.62 8.85 23.25
N GLU A 147 22.50 8.14 23.09
CA GLU A 147 21.22 8.49 23.71
C GLU A 147 21.33 8.57 25.25
N LEU A 148 21.95 7.57 25.87
CA LEU A 148 22.16 7.52 27.33
C LEU A 148 23.11 8.61 27.85
N ALA A 149 24.10 9.01 27.05
CA ALA A 149 25.06 10.05 27.38
C ALA A 149 24.47 11.47 27.28
N GLU A 150 23.87 11.80 26.14
CA GLU A 150 23.31 13.12 25.88
C GLU A 150 21.90 13.30 26.45
N GLY A 151 21.23 12.20 26.81
CA GLY A 151 19.86 12.18 27.34
C GLY A 151 18.79 12.47 26.28
N LYS A 152 19.16 12.33 25.00
CA LYS A 152 18.32 12.49 23.80
C LYS A 152 18.93 11.74 22.62
N HIS A 153 18.11 11.31 21.69
CA HIS A 153 18.53 10.54 20.53
C HIS A 153 19.30 11.42 19.51
N PRO A 154 20.41 10.96 18.87
CA PRO A 154 21.20 11.78 17.93
C PRO A 154 20.39 12.25 16.70
N TYR A 155 19.38 11.47 16.32
CA TYR A 155 18.46 11.78 15.21
C TYR A 155 17.05 12.19 15.67
N GLU A 156 16.91 12.71 16.90
CA GLU A 156 15.66 13.29 17.40
C GLU A 156 15.07 14.29 16.38
N SER A 157 13.75 14.22 16.17
CA SER A 157 12.99 15.04 15.22
C SER A 157 13.40 14.93 13.73
N HIS A 158 14.09 13.87 13.32
CA HIS A 158 14.38 13.58 11.90
C HIS A 158 13.40 12.53 11.33
N SER A 159 12.89 12.75 10.11
CA SER A 159 12.12 11.74 9.39
C SER A 159 13.00 10.56 8.93
N ILE A 160 12.41 9.38 8.72
CA ILE A 160 13.16 8.15 8.38
C ILE A 160 14.03 8.35 7.14
N MET A 161 13.50 8.96 6.07
CA MET A 161 14.28 9.29 4.86
C MET A 161 15.48 10.21 5.15
N ARG A 162 15.34 11.15 6.09
CA ARG A 162 16.45 12.03 6.51
C ARG A 162 17.47 11.25 7.35
N ILE A 163 17.03 10.32 8.20
CA ILE A 163 17.90 9.42 8.96
C ILE A 163 18.69 8.53 8.00
N MET A 164 18.02 7.82 7.08
CA MET A 164 18.65 7.01 6.03
C MET A 164 19.70 7.79 5.26
N LYS A 165 19.32 8.95 4.68
CA LYS A 165 20.28 9.80 3.95
C LYS A 165 21.49 10.19 4.80
N ARG A 166 21.32 10.45 6.10
CA ARG A 166 22.42 10.79 7.01
C ARG A 166 23.31 9.59 7.31
N ILE A 167 22.71 8.46 7.66
CA ILE A 167 23.42 7.21 7.96
C ILE A 167 24.21 6.74 6.72
N SER A 168 23.67 6.86 5.50
CA SER A 168 24.37 6.50 4.28
C SER A 168 25.43 7.54 3.85
N THR A 169 25.11 8.84 3.84
CA THR A 169 25.97 9.88 3.21
C THR A 169 26.79 10.77 4.15
N GLU A 170 26.35 11.04 5.38
CA GLU A 170 27.07 11.89 6.34
C GLU A 170 28.04 11.06 7.21
N ALA A 171 28.93 11.69 7.96
CA ALA A 171 29.76 10.98 8.94
C ALA A 171 28.89 10.42 10.09
N PRO A 172 29.25 9.27 10.71
CA PRO A 172 28.53 8.76 11.87
C PRO A 172 28.49 9.78 13.03
N PRO A 173 27.42 9.80 13.85
CA PRO A 173 27.32 10.71 14.98
C PRO A 173 28.36 10.34 16.03
N SER A 174 28.91 11.33 16.72
CA SER A 174 29.98 11.15 17.71
C SER A 174 29.70 11.94 18.98
N LEU A 175 30.25 11.45 20.09
CA LEU A 175 30.23 12.15 21.37
C LEU A 175 31.25 13.29 21.40
N SER A 176 30.93 14.37 22.13
CA SER A 176 31.88 15.48 22.27
C SER A 176 33.06 15.09 23.17
N SER A 177 34.27 15.10 22.60
CA SER A 177 35.55 14.90 23.31
C SER A 177 35.87 15.98 24.35
N SER A 178 35.04 17.03 24.45
CA SER A 178 35.12 18.04 25.52
C SER A 178 34.38 17.67 26.81
N ARG A 179 33.47 16.69 26.74
CA ARG A 179 32.57 16.29 27.83
C ARG A 179 32.79 14.84 28.29
N TRP A 180 33.23 13.98 27.40
CA TRP A 180 33.36 12.53 27.60
C TRP A 180 34.81 12.07 27.43
N SER A 181 35.19 10.98 28.10
CA SER A 181 36.55 10.44 28.01
C SER A 181 36.91 9.99 26.60
N ALA A 182 38.21 10.04 26.26
CA ALA A 182 38.70 9.58 24.97
C ALA A 182 38.33 8.11 24.71
N ASP A 183 38.39 7.26 25.74
CA ASP A 183 38.00 5.85 25.63
C ASP A 183 36.50 5.69 25.36
N PHE A 184 35.62 6.52 25.94
CA PHE A 184 34.19 6.45 25.65
C PHE A 184 33.86 6.94 24.24
N VAL A 185 34.51 8.02 23.79
CA VAL A 185 34.36 8.52 22.41
C VAL A 185 34.85 7.46 21.41
N ASP A 186 36.00 6.84 21.64
CA ASP A 186 36.55 5.79 20.76
C ASP A 186 35.64 4.55 20.74
N PHE A 187 35.11 4.13 21.88
CA PHE A 187 34.15 3.02 21.98
C PHE A 187 32.92 3.24 21.08
N VAL A 188 32.33 4.44 21.13
CA VAL A 188 31.17 4.80 20.30
C VAL A 188 31.56 4.87 18.82
N CYS A 189 32.71 5.46 18.49
CA CYS A 189 33.22 5.50 17.11
C CYS A 189 33.43 4.08 16.53
N GLN A 190 33.98 3.15 17.30
CA GLN A 190 34.14 1.75 16.88
C GLN A 190 32.78 1.08 16.64
N CYS A 191 31.80 1.27 17.52
CA CYS A 191 30.45 0.72 17.36
C CYS A 191 29.75 1.26 16.10
N LEU A 192 29.99 2.53 15.75
CA LEU A 192 29.39 3.23 14.61
C LEU A 192 30.28 3.21 13.35
N THR A 193 31.12 2.19 13.21
CA THR A 193 31.80 1.87 11.95
C THR A 193 30.75 1.48 10.90
N LYS A 194 30.66 2.23 9.80
CA LYS A 194 29.61 1.98 8.78
C LYS A 194 29.74 0.60 8.15
N GLU A 195 30.93 0.26 7.68
CA GLU A 195 31.22 -1.02 7.04
C GLU A 195 31.04 -2.18 8.04
N PRO A 196 30.05 -3.08 7.86
CA PRO A 196 29.76 -4.11 8.86
C PRO A 196 30.89 -5.12 9.05
N ALA A 197 31.68 -5.39 8.00
CA ALA A 197 32.82 -6.29 8.07
C ALA A 197 33.97 -5.75 8.95
N GLU A 198 34.14 -4.43 9.00
CA GLU A 198 35.14 -3.74 9.82
C GLU A 198 34.62 -3.39 11.22
N ARG A 199 33.29 -3.44 11.44
CA ARG A 199 32.66 -3.15 12.72
C ARG A 199 33.02 -4.23 13.77
N PRO A 200 33.61 -3.87 14.92
CA PRO A 200 34.05 -4.87 15.90
C PRO A 200 32.89 -5.68 16.50
N LYS A 201 33.09 -6.99 16.59
CA LYS A 201 32.11 -7.93 17.18
C LYS A 201 31.95 -7.70 18.68
N ALA A 202 30.79 -8.06 19.24
CA ALA A 202 30.53 -7.97 20.68
C ALA A 202 31.65 -8.59 21.54
N SER A 203 32.15 -9.77 21.14
CA SER A 203 33.24 -10.48 21.82
C SER A 203 34.58 -9.72 21.82
N SER A 204 34.84 -8.88 20.81
CA SER A 204 36.02 -8.02 20.73
C SER A 204 35.84 -6.75 21.56
N LEU A 205 34.67 -6.11 21.48
CA LEU A 205 34.35 -4.89 22.24
C LEU A 205 34.36 -5.11 23.76
N LEU A 206 34.14 -6.34 24.26
CA LEU A 206 34.33 -6.69 25.67
C LEU A 206 35.77 -6.45 26.19
N GLN A 207 36.76 -6.29 25.31
CA GLN A 207 38.15 -5.99 25.65
C GLN A 207 38.51 -4.50 25.44
N HIS A 208 37.56 -3.68 25.01
CA HIS A 208 37.79 -2.25 24.75
C HIS A 208 38.12 -1.52 26.06
N PRO A 209 39.13 -0.60 26.10
CA PRO A 209 39.56 0.08 27.32
C PRO A 209 38.42 0.69 28.13
N PHE A 210 37.44 1.30 27.45
CA PHE A 210 36.25 1.85 28.09
C PHE A 210 35.50 0.85 28.99
N VAL A 211 35.29 -0.41 28.56
CA VAL A 211 34.44 -1.38 29.29
C VAL A 211 35.20 -2.53 29.95
N ALA A 212 36.47 -2.80 29.57
CA ALA A 212 37.19 -4.01 29.97
C ALA A 212 37.22 -4.24 31.50
N ASP A 213 37.54 -3.20 32.27
CA ASP A 213 37.57 -3.27 33.74
C ASP A 213 36.17 -3.47 34.36
N ALA A 214 35.14 -2.90 33.75
CA ALA A 214 33.74 -3.10 34.17
C ALA A 214 33.29 -4.54 33.87
N VAL A 215 33.58 -5.05 32.66
CA VAL A 215 33.32 -6.44 32.26
C VAL A 215 34.00 -7.43 33.21
N ALA A 216 35.29 -7.21 33.54
CA ALA A 216 36.02 -8.05 34.47
C ALA A 216 35.42 -8.01 35.89
N ARG A 217 35.10 -6.82 36.40
CA ARG A 217 34.45 -6.64 37.70
C ARG A 217 33.09 -7.33 37.77
N ILE A 218 32.23 -7.11 36.77
CA ILE A 218 30.87 -7.66 36.74
C ILE A 218 30.90 -9.19 36.63
N LYS A 219 31.77 -9.76 35.78
CA LYS A 219 31.97 -11.22 35.69
C LYS A 219 32.47 -11.84 36.99
N ASN A 220 33.38 -11.18 37.71
CA ASN A 220 33.96 -11.71 38.95
C ASN A 220 33.01 -11.57 40.15
N CYS A 221 32.22 -10.50 40.22
CA CYS A 221 31.32 -10.22 41.34
C CYS A 221 29.89 -10.77 41.15
N GLY A 222 29.45 -11.00 39.92
CA GLY A 222 28.06 -11.33 39.58
C GLY A 222 27.08 -10.15 39.62
N PHE A 223 27.55 -8.93 39.90
CA PHE A 223 26.77 -7.70 39.90
C PHE A 223 27.65 -6.45 39.70
N SER A 224 27.05 -5.32 39.33
CA SER A 224 27.66 -4.00 39.44
C SER A 224 27.09 -3.24 40.63
N SER A 225 27.97 -2.80 41.54
CA SER A 225 27.61 -1.88 42.63
C SER A 225 27.13 -0.51 42.13
N ILE A 226 27.55 -0.09 40.93
CA ILE A 226 27.15 1.16 40.29
C ILE A 226 25.70 1.05 39.81
N ILE A 227 25.35 -0.03 39.10
CA ILE A 227 23.96 -0.29 38.68
C ILE A 227 23.06 -0.57 39.90
N SER A 228 23.57 -1.24 40.95
CA SER A 228 22.82 -1.40 42.21
C SER A 228 22.46 -0.05 42.86
N GLU A 229 23.30 0.97 42.75
CA GLU A 229 23.00 2.31 43.26
C GLU A 229 22.05 3.07 42.33
N LEU A 230 22.20 2.91 41.01
CA LEU A 230 21.29 3.44 40.00
C LEU A 230 19.85 2.95 40.22
N ALA A 231 19.68 1.66 40.50
CA ALA A 231 18.39 1.03 40.82
C ALA A 231 17.71 1.69 42.04
N LYS A 232 18.46 2.05 43.08
CA LYS A 232 17.93 2.74 44.27
C LYS A 232 17.46 4.16 43.97
N ARG A 233 18.17 4.90 43.10
CA ARG A 233 17.77 6.28 42.72
C ARG A 233 16.37 6.31 42.12
N LYS A 234 16.02 5.31 41.28
CA LYS A 234 14.67 5.18 40.69
C LYS A 234 13.59 4.82 41.73
N GLY A 235 13.95 4.13 42.81
CA GLY A 235 13.03 3.76 43.89
C GLY A 235 12.58 4.94 44.77
N ASN A 236 13.42 5.98 44.91
CA ASN A 236 13.14 7.12 45.80
C ASN A 236 12.32 8.24 45.15
N SER A 237 12.11 8.24 43.83
CA SER A 237 11.44 9.34 43.12
C SER A 237 9.91 9.26 43.11
N SER A 238 9.30 8.23 43.70
CA SER A 238 7.87 7.93 43.59
C SER A 238 7.00 8.33 44.80
N THR A 239 7.55 9.05 45.80
CA THR A 239 6.84 9.34 47.07
C THR A 239 6.68 10.82 47.45
N SER A 240 6.97 11.80 46.58
CA SER A 240 6.86 13.22 46.96
C SER A 240 6.59 14.23 45.84
N ALA A 241 5.36 14.30 45.32
CA ALA A 241 4.83 15.47 44.60
C ALA A 241 3.29 15.45 44.52
N ALA A 242 2.60 16.00 45.54
CA ALA A 242 1.14 16.14 45.53
C ALA A 242 0.69 17.50 46.12
N SER A 243 0.95 18.61 45.41
CA SER A 243 0.31 19.91 45.67
C SER A 243 0.57 20.96 44.56
N SER A 244 -0.51 21.66 44.17
CA SER A 244 -0.60 23.02 43.57
C SER A 244 -0.04 23.33 42.15
N THR A 245 -0.97 23.30 41.18
CA THR A 245 -1.34 24.38 40.20
C THR A 245 -0.41 24.90 39.07
N SER A 246 -0.90 24.64 37.84
CA SER A 246 -1.09 25.56 36.67
C SER A 246 -0.07 25.65 35.52
N ALA A 247 -0.66 25.66 34.30
CA ALA A 247 -0.14 25.96 32.94
C ALA A 247 0.42 24.81 32.06
N VAL A 248 -0.02 24.83 30.79
CA VAL A 248 0.09 23.86 29.66
C VAL A 248 1.16 24.34 28.63
N PRO A 249 1.49 23.66 27.50
CA PRO A 249 1.07 22.33 26.97
C PRO A 249 2.22 21.41 26.45
N SER A 250 1.94 20.13 26.15
CA SER A 250 2.31 19.41 24.89
C SER A 250 2.05 17.88 24.94
N THR A 251 1.52 17.40 23.80
CA THR A 251 1.49 16.08 23.13
C THR A 251 2.19 14.79 23.64
N ASN A 252 1.56 13.67 23.21
CA ASN A 252 2.05 12.29 22.93
C ASN A 252 1.87 11.13 23.95
N MET A 253 1.05 10.16 23.49
CA MET A 253 1.12 8.69 23.58
C MET A 253 1.46 7.99 24.93
N ALA A 254 0.50 7.23 25.45
CA ALA A 254 0.50 5.76 25.48
C ALA A 254 -0.68 5.23 26.30
N MET A 255 -1.50 4.33 25.75
CA MET A 255 -2.46 3.57 26.55
C MET A 255 -1.73 2.41 27.23
N ASN A 256 -1.63 2.46 28.56
CA ASN A 256 -1.37 1.28 29.37
C ASN A 256 -2.29 1.35 30.59
N THR A 257 -3.49 0.78 30.45
CA THR A 257 -4.54 0.80 31.47
C THR A 257 -4.23 -0.20 32.58
N THR A 258 -3.53 0.26 33.61
CA THR A 258 -3.45 -0.45 34.89
C THR A 258 -4.85 -0.49 35.52
N VAL A 259 -5.50 -1.65 35.47
CA VAL A 259 -6.76 -1.89 36.18
C VAL A 259 -6.45 -2.25 37.64
N ASP A 260 -6.48 -1.24 38.51
CA ASP A 260 -6.46 -1.45 39.97
C ASP A 260 -7.76 -2.12 40.42
N ILE A 261 -7.71 -3.41 40.76
CA ILE A 261 -8.85 -4.14 41.34
C ILE A 261 -8.84 -3.94 42.87
N PRO A 262 -9.86 -3.32 43.47
CA PRO A 262 -9.93 -3.13 44.92
C PRO A 262 -10.28 -4.44 45.64
N VAL A 263 -9.29 -5.09 46.23
CA VAL A 263 -9.48 -6.32 47.02
C VAL A 263 -10.29 -6.01 48.29
N LYS A 264 -11.57 -6.44 48.31
CA LYS A 264 -12.32 -6.60 49.56
C LYS A 264 -11.90 -7.89 50.25
N ASN A 265 -11.43 -7.77 51.49
CA ASN A 265 -11.05 -8.90 52.34
C ASN A 265 -12.21 -9.90 52.50
N THR A 266 -12.06 -11.08 51.89
CA THR A 266 -12.86 -12.26 52.23
C THR A 266 -11.94 -13.47 52.21
N THR A 267 -11.65 -14.03 53.38
CA THR A 267 -10.81 -15.21 53.53
C THR A 267 -11.54 -16.45 53.02
N VAL A 268 -10.99 -17.09 51.99
CA VAL A 268 -11.39 -18.43 51.53
C VAL A 268 -10.12 -19.26 51.38
N ASP A 269 -9.96 -20.27 52.22
CA ASP A 269 -8.82 -21.19 52.15
C ASP A 269 -8.92 -22.07 50.89
N ILE A 270 -7.89 -22.05 50.05
CA ILE A 270 -7.72 -22.95 48.90
C ILE A 270 -6.51 -23.86 49.20
N PRO A 271 -6.63 -25.20 49.09
CA PRO A 271 -5.59 -26.12 49.53
C PRO A 271 -4.39 -26.18 48.60
N VAL A 272 -3.19 -26.28 49.19
CA VAL A 272 -1.92 -26.46 48.50
C VAL A 272 -1.86 -27.86 47.84
N MET A 273 -1.81 -27.92 46.51
CA MET A 273 -1.35 -29.12 45.80
C MET A 273 0.18 -29.12 45.69
N ASN A 274 0.83 -30.03 46.41
CA ASN A 274 2.25 -30.32 46.23
C ASN A 274 2.45 -31.10 44.92
N MET A 275 3.19 -30.54 43.97
CA MET A 275 3.68 -31.31 42.82
C MET A 275 4.88 -32.20 43.21
N PRO A 276 4.99 -33.43 42.68
CA PRO A 276 6.13 -34.31 42.94
C PRO A 276 7.38 -33.87 42.16
N PRO A 277 8.59 -34.23 42.63
CA PRO A 277 9.85 -33.91 41.93
C PRO A 277 10.00 -34.70 40.62
N PRO A 278 10.73 -34.16 39.63
CA PRO A 278 10.94 -34.81 38.34
C PRO A 278 11.83 -36.07 38.44
N PRO A 279 11.64 -37.06 37.55
CA PRO A 279 12.44 -38.29 37.53
C PRO A 279 13.88 -38.03 37.05
N PRO A 280 14.87 -38.85 37.48
CA PRO A 280 16.26 -38.69 37.10
C PRO A 280 16.49 -39.05 35.62
N GLN A 281 17.16 -38.16 34.89
CA GLN A 281 17.56 -38.38 33.49
C GLN A 281 18.67 -39.44 33.39
N GLN A 282 18.57 -40.34 32.41
CA GLN A 282 19.65 -41.28 32.06
C GLN A 282 20.63 -40.61 31.08
N PRO A 283 21.94 -40.90 31.16
CA PRO A 283 22.93 -40.33 30.25
C PRO A 283 22.94 -41.00 28.88
N PHE A 284 22.93 -40.21 27.81
CA PHE A 284 23.15 -40.69 26.44
C PHE A 284 24.63 -41.04 26.18
N PRO A 285 24.92 -42.01 25.29
CA PRO A 285 26.29 -42.46 25.01
C PRO A 285 27.08 -41.47 24.12
N PRO A 286 28.43 -41.48 24.19
CA PRO A 286 29.28 -40.54 23.44
C PRO A 286 29.45 -40.95 21.97
N VAL A 287 29.32 -39.97 21.06
CA VAL A 287 29.68 -40.13 19.64
C VAL A 287 31.18 -39.86 19.47
N ILE A 288 31.90 -40.82 18.90
CA ILE A 288 33.35 -40.76 18.63
C ILE A 288 33.58 -40.21 17.20
N PRO A 289 34.50 -39.26 16.98
CA PRO A 289 34.78 -38.73 15.65
C PRO A 289 35.69 -39.66 14.83
N GLN A 290 35.37 -39.82 13.54
CA GLN A 290 36.30 -40.32 12.52
C GLN A 290 36.39 -39.29 11.40
N GLY A 291 37.60 -39.05 10.87
CA GLY A 291 37.88 -37.93 9.98
C GLY A 291 38.31 -38.31 8.57
N LEU A 292 38.24 -37.31 7.68
CA LEU A 292 39.13 -37.00 6.56
C LEU A 292 39.73 -38.18 5.76
N SER A 293 39.26 -38.35 4.51
CA SER A 293 40.12 -38.17 3.32
C SER A 293 39.40 -38.47 1.98
N ASN A 294 39.09 -37.44 1.18
CA ASN A 294 39.65 -37.22 -0.18
C ASN A 294 38.92 -36.09 -0.94
N PRO A 295 39.58 -35.42 -1.91
CA PRO A 295 39.12 -34.15 -2.49
C PRO A 295 38.07 -34.31 -3.60
N LEU A 296 37.21 -33.28 -3.76
CA LEU A 296 36.36 -33.13 -4.95
C LEU A 296 37.20 -32.79 -6.20
N PRO A 297 36.77 -33.21 -7.41
CA PRO A 297 37.39 -32.84 -8.67
C PRO A 297 37.10 -31.37 -9.07
N PRO A 298 37.95 -30.75 -9.89
CA PRO A 298 37.72 -29.40 -10.41
C PRO A 298 36.62 -29.38 -11.50
N PRO A 299 35.98 -28.22 -11.76
CA PRO A 299 35.00 -28.05 -12.84
C PRO A 299 35.65 -28.16 -14.24
N PRO A 300 34.89 -28.60 -15.26
CA PRO A 300 35.39 -28.71 -16.63
C PRO A 300 35.58 -27.34 -17.30
N PRO A 301 36.53 -27.20 -18.25
CA PRO A 301 36.75 -25.97 -18.99
C PRO A 301 35.76 -25.82 -20.15
N MET A 302 35.22 -24.61 -20.37
CA MET A 302 34.58 -24.27 -21.64
C MET A 302 35.61 -23.74 -22.64
N ILE A 303 35.61 -24.34 -23.84
CA ILE A 303 36.48 -23.99 -24.97
C ILE A 303 35.64 -23.29 -26.04
N MET A 304 36.19 -22.23 -26.63
CA MET A 304 35.59 -21.52 -27.76
C MET A 304 35.68 -22.34 -29.05
N SER A 305 34.60 -22.36 -29.84
CA SER A 305 34.60 -22.72 -31.27
C SER A 305 33.60 -21.81 -31.98
N ALA A 306 34.03 -20.77 -32.70
CA ALA A 306 34.66 -20.78 -34.02
C ALA A 306 33.64 -20.94 -35.18
N LEU A 307 33.52 -19.86 -35.95
CA LEU A 307 32.69 -19.71 -37.16
C LEU A 307 33.32 -20.44 -38.37
N PRO A 308 32.55 -20.72 -39.44
CA PRO A 308 33.09 -21.05 -40.75
C PRO A 308 33.27 -19.81 -41.64
N ASP A 309 34.48 -19.64 -42.19
CA ASP A 309 34.83 -18.61 -43.17
C ASP A 309 34.20 -18.84 -44.57
N TYR A 310 33.94 -17.75 -45.31
CA TYR A 310 34.17 -17.73 -46.76
C TYR A 310 34.65 -16.35 -47.23
N CYS A 311 35.53 -16.35 -48.24
CA CYS A 311 36.43 -15.24 -48.58
C CYS A 311 35.91 -14.25 -49.65
N PRO A 312 36.58 -13.08 -49.85
CA PRO A 312 36.06 -11.91 -50.58
C PRO A 312 36.49 -11.84 -52.06
N PRO A 313 36.24 -10.71 -52.73
CA PRO A 313 37.29 -10.08 -53.53
C PRO A 313 37.51 -8.58 -53.26
N THR A 314 38.63 -8.11 -53.78
CA THR A 314 39.32 -6.80 -53.65
C THR A 314 38.82 -5.71 -54.61
N GLU A 315 38.93 -4.41 -54.24
CA GLU A 315 39.95 -3.46 -54.75
C GLU A 315 39.76 -2.00 -54.23
N GLU A 316 40.87 -1.26 -54.14
CA GLU A 316 41.04 0.17 -53.76
C GLU A 316 40.80 1.12 -54.98
N PRO A 317 41.05 2.48 -54.99
CA PRO A 317 41.66 3.37 -53.98
C PRO A 317 41.01 4.77 -53.77
N SER A 318 41.59 5.52 -52.81
CA SER A 318 41.48 6.97 -52.59
C SER A 318 42.07 7.84 -53.72
N PRO A 319 41.84 9.17 -53.70
CA PRO A 319 42.99 10.09 -53.59
C PRO A 319 42.77 11.35 -52.70
N GLU A 320 43.79 12.21 -52.69
CA GLU A 320 44.15 13.21 -51.67
C GLU A 320 43.61 14.66 -51.88
N ALA A 321 43.67 15.45 -50.80
CA ALA A 321 44.01 16.89 -50.68
C ALA A 321 43.55 17.94 -51.73
N HIS A 322 43.01 19.08 -51.24
CA HIS A 322 43.74 20.37 -51.24
C HIS A 322 42.98 21.53 -50.54
N GLU A 323 43.74 22.55 -50.14
CA GLU A 323 43.29 23.82 -49.54
C GLU A 323 42.49 24.70 -50.53
N LYS A 324 41.58 25.57 -50.02
CA LYS A 324 41.70 27.04 -50.20
C LYS A 324 40.66 27.88 -49.46
N GLU A 325 40.97 29.18 -49.39
CA GLU A 325 40.38 30.23 -48.56
C GLU A 325 39.04 30.81 -49.07
N ALA A 326 38.48 31.67 -48.21
CA ALA A 326 37.27 32.50 -48.36
C ALA A 326 37.24 33.41 -49.61
N PRO A 327 36.09 34.07 -49.96
CA PRO A 327 35.65 35.25 -49.19
C PRO A 327 34.12 35.51 -49.07
N GLN A 328 33.79 36.37 -48.09
CA GLN A 328 32.59 37.23 -47.96
C GLN A 328 32.95 38.69 -48.38
N PRO A 329 32.08 39.73 -48.34
CA PRO A 329 30.60 39.88 -48.38
C PRO A 329 30.17 41.06 -49.34
N SER A 330 29.09 41.81 -48.99
CA SER A 330 28.52 43.08 -49.54
C SER A 330 27.39 42.92 -50.60
N GLU A 331 26.40 43.83 -50.82
CA GLU A 331 26.12 45.23 -50.41
C GLU A 331 24.60 45.54 -50.72
N ASP A 332 23.91 46.62 -50.31
CA ASP A 332 23.66 47.31 -49.01
C ASP A 332 22.43 48.30 -49.18
N GLN A 333 21.85 48.85 -48.10
CA GLN A 333 20.92 50.03 -48.04
C GLN A 333 19.49 49.88 -48.69
N SER A 334 18.39 50.59 -48.30
CA SER A 334 18.13 51.69 -47.34
C SER A 334 16.61 51.94 -47.03
N VAL A 335 16.32 52.45 -45.81
CA VAL A 335 15.21 53.30 -45.23
C VAL A 335 14.02 53.87 -46.07
N PRO A 336 12.93 54.48 -45.49
CA PRO A 336 12.60 54.81 -44.08
C PRO A 336 11.15 54.58 -43.54
N ALA A 337 10.94 54.84 -42.24
CA ALA A 337 9.63 55.09 -41.56
C ALA A 337 9.28 56.62 -41.54
N PRO A 338 8.22 57.14 -40.86
CA PRO A 338 7.91 57.04 -39.41
C PRO A 338 6.42 56.66 -39.17
N ASP A 339 5.72 56.83 -38.04
CA ASP A 339 5.91 57.35 -36.65
C ASP A 339 4.88 56.60 -35.73
N GLY A 340 4.67 56.80 -34.41
CA GLY A 340 5.21 57.72 -33.41
C GLY A 340 4.15 58.12 -32.34
N SER A 341 4.04 57.40 -31.22
CA SER A 341 3.58 57.94 -29.90
C SER A 341 3.48 56.87 -28.79
N ASN A 342 4.09 57.18 -27.64
CA ASN A 342 3.92 56.58 -26.31
C ASN A 342 3.95 57.79 -25.34
N PRO A 343 3.24 57.83 -24.19
CA PRO A 343 3.66 57.13 -22.96
C PRO A 343 2.42 56.63 -22.15
N ALA A 344 2.45 56.11 -20.91
CA ALA A 344 3.28 56.18 -19.70
C ALA A 344 2.86 54.99 -18.79
N GLU A 345 3.50 54.54 -17.71
CA GLU A 345 4.73 54.82 -16.95
C GLU A 345 5.08 53.46 -16.28
N ASN A 346 6.33 52.98 -16.29
CA ASN A 346 7.31 53.09 -15.19
C ASN A 346 6.76 52.84 -13.76
N ASP A 347 7.45 52.13 -12.85
CA ASP A 347 8.88 51.83 -12.85
C ASP A 347 9.30 50.54 -12.11
N LYS A 348 10.41 49.97 -12.60
CA LYS A 348 11.50 49.19 -11.94
C LYS A 348 11.28 48.74 -10.47
N GLY A 349 11.56 47.51 -10.04
CA GLY A 349 12.31 46.41 -10.66
C GLY A 349 13.74 46.29 -10.11
N GLU A 350 14.25 45.06 -9.93
CA GLU A 350 15.69 44.79 -9.84
C GLU A 350 16.00 43.33 -10.22
N LYS A 351 17.04 43.11 -11.03
CA LYS A 351 17.49 41.78 -11.47
C LYS A 351 18.33 41.09 -10.40
N LYS A 352 18.25 39.76 -10.34
CA LYS A 352 19.43 38.91 -10.12
C LYS A 352 19.43 37.74 -11.10
N GLU A 353 20.59 37.50 -11.70
CA GLU A 353 20.85 36.40 -12.63
C GLU A 353 21.29 35.12 -11.88
N ASN A 354 21.23 34.00 -12.60
CA ASN A 354 21.77 32.66 -12.33
C ASN A 354 20.90 31.68 -11.53
N GLY A 355 20.36 30.70 -12.27
CA GLY A 355 19.64 29.53 -11.77
C GLY A 355 18.90 28.73 -12.86
N GLY A 356 19.39 28.74 -14.11
CA GLY A 356 18.81 27.93 -15.19
C GLY A 356 19.26 26.47 -15.11
N ASP A 357 18.31 25.54 -15.34
CA ASP A 357 18.45 24.13 -15.77
C ASP A 357 17.24 23.27 -15.31
N SER A 358 16.41 23.74 -14.36
CA SER A 358 15.31 22.94 -13.80
C SER A 358 13.96 23.05 -14.51
N GLU A 359 13.65 24.18 -15.18
CA GLU A 359 12.34 24.38 -15.82
C GLU A 359 12.23 23.70 -17.19
N GLU A 360 13.33 23.52 -17.94
CA GLU A 360 13.32 22.84 -19.26
C GLU A 360 13.12 21.30 -19.17
N LEU A 361 13.13 20.73 -17.97
CA LEU A 361 12.95 19.28 -17.76
C LEU A 361 11.50 18.87 -17.44
N ARG A 362 10.59 19.81 -17.16
CA ARG A 362 9.18 19.54 -16.84
C ARG A 362 8.28 20.52 -17.56
N LEU A 363 7.50 20.03 -18.54
CA LEU A 363 6.52 20.84 -19.25
C LEU A 363 5.19 20.81 -18.49
N CYS A 364 4.82 21.95 -17.90
CA CYS A 364 3.47 22.19 -17.39
C CYS A 364 2.65 22.88 -18.49
N ILE A 365 1.68 22.17 -19.05
CA ILE A 365 0.80 22.71 -20.10
C ILE A 365 -0.31 23.51 -19.43
N LYS A 366 -0.56 24.72 -19.93
CA LYS A 366 -1.60 25.65 -19.47
C LYS A 366 -2.48 26.15 -20.63
N GLY A 367 -2.05 25.95 -21.88
CA GLY A 367 -2.85 26.13 -23.08
C GLY A 367 -2.15 25.60 -24.34
N TYR A 368 -2.84 25.65 -25.48
CA TYR A 368 -2.34 25.15 -26.77
C TYR A 368 -1.03 25.79 -27.24
N SER A 369 -0.74 27.02 -26.79
CA SER A 369 0.53 27.70 -27.05
C SER A 369 1.74 26.91 -26.56
N ASP A 370 1.57 26.09 -25.54
CA ASP A 370 2.68 25.50 -24.79
C ASP A 370 3.22 24.23 -25.45
N PHE A 371 2.48 23.69 -26.44
CA PHE A 371 2.97 22.66 -27.37
C PHE A 371 3.89 23.24 -28.47
N ALA A 372 3.89 24.55 -28.70
CA ALA A 372 4.66 25.17 -29.77
C ALA A 372 6.13 25.36 -29.36
N GLY A 373 6.97 24.39 -29.72
CA GLY A 373 8.42 24.44 -29.49
C GLY A 373 8.89 23.75 -28.21
N VAL A 374 8.15 22.74 -27.74
CA VAL A 374 8.59 21.86 -26.64
C VAL A 374 9.95 21.23 -26.99
N SER A 375 10.91 21.35 -26.08
CA SER A 375 12.23 20.72 -26.24
C SER A 375 12.14 19.19 -26.08
N GLU A 376 12.89 18.46 -26.91
CA GLU A 376 13.11 17.01 -26.78
C GLU A 376 13.76 16.61 -25.43
N SER A 377 14.25 17.59 -24.65
CA SER A 377 14.81 17.40 -23.30
C SER A 377 13.79 17.19 -22.17
N VAL A 378 12.49 17.36 -22.44
CA VAL A 378 11.45 17.26 -21.41
C VAL A 378 11.33 15.83 -20.85
N LYS A 379 11.37 15.71 -19.52
CA LYS A 379 11.25 14.45 -18.77
C LYS A 379 9.86 14.15 -18.24
N SER A 380 8.99 15.15 -18.13
CA SER A 380 7.62 14.97 -17.66
C SER A 380 6.70 15.99 -18.30
N ILE A 381 5.53 15.53 -18.75
CA ILE A 381 4.42 16.37 -19.20
C ILE A 381 3.32 16.26 -18.15
N THR A 382 2.90 17.39 -17.61
CA THR A 382 1.80 17.49 -16.65
C THR A 382 0.84 18.58 -17.08
N THR A 383 -0.46 18.32 -16.98
CA THR A 383 -1.52 19.28 -17.29
C THR A 383 -2.43 19.45 -16.08
N ALA A 384 -2.81 20.68 -15.79
CA ALA A 384 -3.85 20.95 -14.80
C ALA A 384 -5.23 20.52 -15.31
N ASP A 385 -6.23 20.54 -14.42
CA ASP A 385 -7.64 20.32 -14.75
C ASP A 385 -8.22 21.42 -15.68
N ASP A 386 -9.29 21.07 -16.41
CA ASP A 386 -10.09 21.96 -17.28
C ASP A 386 -9.35 22.65 -18.44
N ILE A 387 -8.13 22.20 -18.79
CA ILE A 387 -7.32 22.86 -19.84
C ILE A 387 -7.52 22.27 -21.25
N CYS A 388 -7.07 23.03 -22.26
CA CYS A 388 -7.03 22.58 -23.66
C CYS A 388 -8.40 22.11 -24.21
N ASN A 389 -9.46 22.80 -23.82
CA ASN A 389 -10.86 22.55 -24.24
C ASN A 389 -11.38 23.51 -25.32
N ALA A 390 -10.50 24.33 -25.92
CA ALA A 390 -10.86 25.41 -26.83
C ALA A 390 -10.43 25.14 -28.29
N GLY A 391 -11.31 25.41 -29.26
CA GLY A 391 -11.14 24.94 -30.64
C GLY A 391 -11.63 23.51 -30.81
N ASP A 392 -11.92 23.07 -32.04
CA ASP A 392 -12.57 21.79 -32.32
C ASP A 392 -11.68 20.86 -33.15
N GLY A 393 -11.68 19.56 -32.84
CA GLY A 393 -11.18 18.52 -33.74
C GLY A 393 -9.66 18.39 -33.86
N PHE A 394 -8.90 18.63 -32.80
CA PHE A 394 -7.43 18.55 -32.83
C PHE A 394 -6.89 17.15 -32.46
N GLU A 395 -5.64 16.87 -32.80
CA GLU A 395 -4.95 15.63 -32.41
C GLU A 395 -3.94 15.90 -31.28
N PHE A 396 -3.97 15.09 -30.22
CA PHE A 396 -2.92 15.02 -29.21
C PHE A 396 -1.94 13.93 -29.65
N VAL A 397 -0.77 14.33 -30.16
CA VAL A 397 0.23 13.41 -30.70
C VAL A 397 1.59 13.70 -30.08
N LEU A 398 2.21 12.69 -29.47
CA LEU A 398 3.55 12.76 -28.90
C LEU A 398 4.42 11.66 -29.53
N GLU A 399 5.46 12.07 -30.25
CA GLU A 399 6.41 11.18 -30.91
C GLU A 399 7.85 11.66 -30.61
N HIS A 400 8.84 10.77 -30.71
CA HIS A 400 10.28 11.10 -30.68
C HIS A 400 10.84 11.75 -29.39
N PHE A 401 10.06 11.86 -28.31
CA PHE A 401 10.53 12.40 -27.02
C PHE A 401 11.43 11.41 -26.25
N HIS A 402 12.70 11.29 -26.63
CA HIS A 402 13.63 10.29 -26.08
C HIS A 402 13.91 10.36 -24.57
N LEU A 403 13.59 11.47 -23.88
CA LEU A 403 13.81 11.64 -22.45
C LEU A 403 12.53 11.70 -21.59
N LEU A 404 11.34 11.62 -22.20
CA LEU A 404 10.06 11.74 -21.50
C LEU A 404 9.77 10.49 -20.67
N GLU A 405 9.76 10.62 -19.34
CA GLU A 405 9.56 9.52 -18.39
C GLU A 405 8.10 9.38 -17.90
N SER A 406 7.31 10.46 -17.93
CA SER A 406 5.93 10.45 -17.41
C SER A 406 5.01 11.44 -18.11
N ILE A 407 3.76 11.03 -18.32
CA ILE A 407 2.66 11.86 -18.83
C ILE A 407 1.52 11.81 -17.82
N THR A 408 1.01 12.97 -17.42
CA THR A 408 -0.14 13.10 -16.52
C THR A 408 -1.06 14.18 -17.05
N VAL A 409 -2.29 13.82 -17.38
CA VAL A 409 -3.34 14.74 -17.83
C VAL A 409 -4.34 14.91 -16.69
N GLY A 410 -4.66 16.14 -16.32
CA GLY A 410 -5.70 16.47 -15.35
C GLY A 410 -7.11 16.08 -15.80
N ASN A 411 -8.11 16.34 -14.96
CA ASN A 411 -9.52 16.08 -15.23
C ASN A 411 -10.09 17.07 -16.28
N HIS A 412 -11.19 16.69 -16.92
CA HIS A 412 -11.96 17.51 -17.87
C HIS A 412 -11.14 18.17 -18.98
N SER A 413 -9.98 17.60 -19.34
CA SER A 413 -8.98 18.24 -20.19
C SER A 413 -8.95 17.61 -21.58
N PHE A 414 -8.58 18.40 -22.59
CA PHE A 414 -8.52 17.96 -23.99
C PHE A 414 -9.86 17.44 -24.55
N ASN A 415 -11.01 17.90 -24.06
CA ASN A 415 -12.35 17.45 -24.47
C ASN A 415 -12.77 17.86 -25.90
N LYS A 416 -11.84 18.44 -26.66
CA LYS A 416 -11.97 18.71 -28.09
C LYS A 416 -10.97 17.95 -28.98
N ALA A 417 -10.19 17.04 -28.37
CA ALA A 417 -9.28 16.15 -29.07
C ALA A 417 -10.03 14.97 -29.69
N ILE A 418 -9.73 14.67 -30.95
CA ILE A 418 -10.28 13.52 -31.69
C ILE A 418 -9.32 12.33 -31.76
N ARG A 419 -8.04 12.55 -31.43
CA ARG A 419 -7.01 11.51 -31.43
C ARG A 419 -6.05 11.73 -30.27
N PHE A 420 -5.67 10.63 -29.64
CA PHE A 420 -4.60 10.54 -28.65
C PHE A 420 -3.61 9.49 -29.14
N SER A 421 -2.37 9.90 -29.41
CA SER A 421 -1.33 9.04 -29.97
C SER A 421 0.00 9.27 -29.25
N ILE A 422 0.56 8.21 -28.68
CA ILE A 422 1.90 8.20 -28.07
C ILE A 422 2.70 7.08 -28.74
N SER A 423 3.72 7.45 -29.53
CA SER A 423 4.48 6.51 -30.36
C SER A 423 5.99 6.67 -30.20
N SER A 424 6.70 5.54 -30.20
CA SER A 424 8.18 5.47 -30.28
C SER A 424 8.92 6.27 -29.19
N ILE A 425 8.37 6.33 -27.98
CA ILE A 425 8.97 6.98 -26.80
C ILE A 425 9.55 5.90 -25.87
N PRO A 426 10.87 5.62 -25.93
CA PRO A 426 11.46 4.47 -25.25
C PRO A 426 11.68 4.68 -23.75
N SER A 427 11.47 5.89 -23.22
CA SER A 427 11.74 6.28 -21.83
C SER A 427 10.49 6.46 -20.97
N VAL A 428 9.29 6.52 -21.56
CA VAL A 428 8.05 6.76 -20.81
C VAL A 428 7.73 5.54 -19.97
N LYS A 429 7.51 5.76 -18.67
CA LYS A 429 7.18 4.73 -17.68
C LYS A 429 5.74 4.78 -17.21
N ARG A 430 5.10 5.95 -17.32
CA ARG A 430 3.76 6.19 -16.79
C ARG A 430 2.93 7.08 -17.71
N ILE A 431 1.69 6.67 -17.95
CA ILE A 431 0.62 7.50 -18.51
C ILE A 431 -0.54 7.49 -17.51
N CYS A 432 -0.94 8.67 -17.04
CA CYS A 432 -2.15 8.85 -16.24
C CYS A 432 -3.06 9.87 -16.93
N ILE A 433 -4.33 9.53 -17.12
CA ILE A 433 -5.35 10.42 -17.69
C ILE A 433 -6.47 10.58 -16.65
N GLY A 434 -6.66 11.79 -16.15
CA GLY A 434 -7.72 12.15 -15.21
C GLY A 434 -9.12 12.00 -15.81
N GLU A 435 -10.14 12.20 -14.97
CA GLU A 435 -11.55 11.92 -15.21
C GLU A 435 -12.17 12.83 -16.27
N ALA A 436 -13.09 12.29 -17.08
CA ALA A 436 -13.85 13.00 -18.11
C ALA A 436 -12.97 13.84 -19.08
N SER A 437 -11.73 13.41 -19.31
CA SER A 437 -10.75 13.98 -20.24
C SER A 437 -10.78 13.29 -21.60
N PHE A 438 -10.43 13.99 -22.67
CA PHE A 438 -10.62 13.52 -24.06
C PHE A 438 -12.06 13.11 -24.37
N ASN A 439 -13.04 13.69 -23.69
CA ASN A 439 -14.47 13.39 -23.85
C ASN A 439 -15.12 14.23 -24.98
N PHE A 440 -14.60 14.09 -26.20
CA PHE A 440 -15.18 14.76 -27.37
C PHE A 440 -16.50 14.09 -27.79
N ASN A 441 -17.62 14.77 -27.58
CA ASN A 441 -18.92 14.36 -28.11
C ASN A 441 -19.12 14.95 -29.52
N PRO A 442 -19.24 14.13 -30.59
CA PRO A 442 -19.52 14.59 -31.95
C PRO A 442 -20.99 14.98 -32.10
N SER A 443 -21.33 16.22 -31.71
CA SER A 443 -22.70 16.73 -31.59
C SER A 443 -23.45 17.02 -32.91
N ASP A 444 -23.16 16.30 -34.00
CA ASP A 444 -23.88 16.41 -35.28
C ASP A 444 -23.47 15.30 -36.27
N GLY A 445 -24.21 14.18 -36.33
CA GLY A 445 -24.27 13.16 -37.42
C GLY A 445 -22.99 12.60 -38.08
N GLY A 446 -21.80 12.97 -37.60
CA GLY A 446 -20.54 12.84 -38.33
C GLY A 446 -19.71 11.65 -37.86
N LYS A 447 -19.30 10.78 -38.80
CA LYS A 447 -18.34 9.68 -38.57
C LYS A 447 -16.90 10.20 -38.36
N THR A 448 -16.69 10.98 -37.31
CA THR A 448 -15.36 11.34 -36.82
C THR A 448 -14.73 10.12 -36.16
N ALA A 449 -13.60 9.66 -36.68
CA ALA A 449 -12.87 8.54 -36.09
C ALA A 449 -12.16 9.03 -34.81
N LEU A 450 -12.54 8.45 -33.67
CA LEU A 450 -12.06 8.86 -32.35
C LEU A 450 -11.13 7.77 -31.82
N SER A 451 -9.83 8.07 -31.72
CA SER A 451 -8.78 7.04 -31.63
C SER A 451 -7.76 7.26 -30.52
N PHE A 452 -7.54 6.20 -29.73
CA PHE A 452 -6.51 6.10 -28.71
C PHE A 452 -5.46 5.09 -29.17
N GLU A 453 -4.20 5.52 -29.24
CA GLU A 453 -3.07 4.71 -29.69
C GLU A 453 -1.84 4.92 -28.80
N VAL A 454 -1.32 3.84 -28.21
CA VAL A 454 -0.03 3.83 -27.50
C VAL A 454 0.83 2.70 -28.07
N THR A 455 1.95 3.05 -28.71
CA THR A 455 2.80 2.09 -29.43
C THR A 455 4.30 2.29 -29.18
N GLU A 456 5.05 1.19 -29.24
CA GLU A 456 6.53 1.16 -29.15
C GLU A 456 7.13 1.74 -27.85
N CYS A 457 6.31 1.96 -26.82
CA CYS A 457 6.71 2.53 -25.53
C CYS A 457 7.26 1.45 -24.59
N ASN A 458 8.42 0.88 -24.93
CA ASN A 458 8.94 -0.33 -24.29
C ASN A 458 9.30 -0.20 -22.80
N ALA A 459 9.53 0.99 -22.27
CA ALA A 459 9.75 1.22 -20.84
C ALA A 459 8.47 1.55 -20.05
N LEU A 460 7.30 1.59 -20.70
CA LEU A 460 6.03 1.92 -20.06
C LEU A 460 5.71 0.84 -19.05
N GLU A 461 5.50 1.19 -17.78
CA GLU A 461 5.23 0.26 -16.68
C GLU A 461 3.75 0.31 -16.25
N PHE A 462 3.09 1.47 -16.43
CA PHE A 462 1.74 1.73 -15.90
C PHE A 462 0.91 2.66 -16.80
N ILE A 463 -0.34 2.27 -17.05
CA ILE A 463 -1.39 3.13 -17.62
C ILE A 463 -2.57 3.18 -16.64
N SER A 464 -3.02 4.39 -16.28
CA SER A 464 -4.34 4.63 -15.68
C SER A 464 -5.13 5.60 -16.54
N ILE A 465 -6.38 5.25 -16.83
CA ILE A 465 -7.37 6.10 -17.47
C ILE A 465 -8.56 6.15 -16.51
N ASP A 466 -8.85 7.32 -15.98
CA ASP A 466 -9.91 7.50 -15.00
C ASP A 466 -11.30 7.53 -15.70
N PRO A 467 -12.40 7.30 -14.96
CA PRO A 467 -13.78 7.29 -15.46
C PRO A 467 -14.14 8.41 -16.46
N GLN A 468 -15.09 8.10 -17.35
CA GLN A 468 -15.69 8.98 -18.36
C GLN A 468 -14.71 9.54 -19.42
N SER A 469 -13.40 9.31 -19.27
CA SER A 469 -12.40 9.72 -20.24
C SER A 469 -12.43 8.85 -21.49
N PHE A 470 -12.23 9.47 -22.66
CA PHE A 470 -12.35 8.80 -23.96
C PHE A 470 -13.72 8.08 -24.19
N ARG A 471 -14.81 8.50 -23.53
CA ARG A 471 -16.12 7.82 -23.59
C ARG A 471 -16.59 7.49 -25.01
N HIS A 472 -16.51 8.46 -25.92
CA HIS A 472 -16.93 8.32 -27.31
C HIS A 472 -15.85 7.72 -28.25
N PHE A 473 -14.65 7.40 -27.75
CA PHE A 473 -13.58 6.87 -28.59
C PHE A 473 -13.93 5.45 -29.06
N ASN A 474 -13.91 5.27 -30.38
CA ASN A 474 -14.33 4.05 -31.08
C ASN A 474 -13.15 3.20 -31.59
N SER A 475 -11.92 3.62 -31.28
CA SER A 475 -10.71 2.86 -31.55
C SER A 475 -9.76 2.94 -30.34
N PHE A 476 -9.36 1.77 -29.85
CA PHE A 476 -8.39 1.59 -28.77
C PHE A 476 -7.28 0.65 -29.26
N LYS A 477 -6.03 1.08 -29.16
CA LYS A 477 -4.86 0.32 -29.61
C LYS A 477 -3.69 0.49 -28.63
N LEU A 478 -3.16 -0.64 -28.17
CA LEU A 478 -2.02 -0.72 -27.26
C LEU A 478 -1.09 -1.85 -27.72
N ASP A 479 0.12 -1.52 -28.16
CA ASP A 479 1.04 -2.48 -28.80
C ASP A 479 2.51 -2.17 -28.52
N THR A 480 3.39 -3.19 -28.55
CA THR A 480 4.85 -3.07 -28.40
C THR A 480 5.26 -2.25 -27.15
N CYS A 481 4.59 -2.52 -26.03
CA CYS A 481 4.84 -1.91 -24.71
C CYS A 481 5.29 -3.01 -23.74
N SER A 482 6.46 -3.59 -24.00
CA SER A 482 6.89 -4.86 -23.38
C SER A 482 7.11 -4.84 -21.86
N SER A 483 7.32 -3.68 -21.24
CA SER A 483 7.47 -3.55 -19.77
C SER A 483 6.17 -3.21 -19.03
N LEU A 484 5.04 -3.04 -19.74
CA LEU A 484 3.78 -2.59 -19.13
C LEU A 484 3.32 -3.65 -18.15
N ARG A 485 3.18 -3.34 -16.86
CA ARG A 485 2.76 -4.29 -15.82
C ARG A 485 1.30 -4.16 -15.45
N SER A 486 0.75 -2.95 -15.49
CA SER A 486 -0.63 -2.67 -15.09
C SER A 486 -1.33 -1.73 -16.06
N LEU A 487 -2.54 -2.15 -16.46
CA LEU A 487 -3.49 -1.36 -17.24
C LEU A 487 -4.77 -1.20 -16.42
N SER A 488 -5.12 0.04 -16.07
CA SER A 488 -6.38 0.39 -15.42
C SER A 488 -7.18 1.35 -16.30
N ILE A 489 -8.44 1.01 -16.59
CA ILE A 489 -9.35 1.80 -17.41
C ILE A 489 -10.70 1.89 -16.69
N GLY A 490 -11.02 3.04 -16.11
CA GLY A 490 -12.19 3.23 -15.27
C GLY A 490 -12.02 2.61 -13.87
N HIS A 491 -13.14 2.55 -13.14
CA HIS A 491 -13.26 1.93 -11.82
C HIS A 491 -14.44 0.95 -11.80
N VAL A 492 -14.31 -0.12 -11.01
CA VAL A 492 -15.24 -1.27 -10.98
C VAL A 492 -16.38 -1.13 -9.95
N ASP A 493 -16.75 0.11 -9.63
CA ASP A 493 -17.76 0.41 -8.58
C ASP A 493 -18.62 1.64 -8.91
N TYR A 494 -18.48 2.18 -10.13
CA TYR A 494 -19.21 3.33 -10.63
C TYR A 494 -19.05 3.49 -12.14
N ASP A 495 -20.10 4.02 -12.76
CA ASP A 495 -20.27 4.28 -14.20
C ASP A 495 -19.05 4.94 -14.85
N SER A 496 -18.17 4.11 -15.38
CA SER A 496 -16.90 4.55 -15.95
C SER A 496 -17.00 4.80 -17.44
N ASN A 497 -17.69 3.94 -18.19
CA ASN A 497 -18.09 4.19 -19.59
C ASN A 497 -16.94 4.63 -20.52
N ASN A 498 -15.69 4.31 -20.21
CA ASN A 498 -14.55 4.61 -21.07
C ASN A 498 -14.68 3.76 -22.36
N PHE A 499 -14.42 4.35 -23.54
CA PHE A 499 -14.41 3.63 -24.82
C PHE A 499 -15.71 2.87 -25.17
N THR A 500 -16.89 3.48 -24.96
CA THR A 500 -18.27 2.94 -25.17
C THR A 500 -18.59 2.46 -26.61
N TYR A 501 -17.61 2.41 -27.52
CA TYR A 501 -17.78 1.93 -28.90
C TYR A 501 -16.54 1.22 -29.46
N ALA A 502 -15.50 0.98 -28.65
CA ALA A 502 -14.24 0.39 -29.11
C ALA A 502 -14.19 -1.13 -28.89
N ASP A 503 -13.49 -1.84 -29.78
CA ASP A 503 -13.04 -3.21 -29.51
C ASP A 503 -11.85 -3.20 -28.54
N PHE A 504 -11.82 -4.12 -27.57
CA PHE A 504 -10.72 -4.29 -26.64
C PHE A 504 -9.81 -5.45 -27.10
N ILE A 505 -8.65 -5.13 -27.66
CA ILE A 505 -7.74 -6.13 -28.26
C ILE A 505 -6.33 -5.92 -27.71
N LEU A 506 -5.82 -6.90 -26.98
CA LEU A 506 -4.46 -6.94 -26.41
C LEU A 506 -3.70 -8.18 -26.91
N GLY A 507 -2.45 -7.99 -27.32
CA GLY A 507 -1.64 -9.02 -28.01
C GLY A 507 -0.20 -9.15 -27.49
N CYS A 508 0.57 -10.04 -28.13
CA CYS A 508 1.95 -10.41 -27.78
C CYS A 508 2.95 -9.25 -27.61
N GLY A 509 2.64 -8.03 -28.05
CA GLY A 509 3.44 -6.83 -27.79
C GLY A 509 3.50 -6.40 -26.31
N LEU A 510 2.69 -7.00 -25.43
CA LEU A 510 2.53 -6.62 -24.01
C LEU A 510 3.04 -7.71 -23.05
N LEU A 511 4.23 -8.25 -23.33
CA LEU A 511 4.82 -9.40 -22.64
C LEU A 511 4.96 -9.26 -21.12
N GLY A 512 5.02 -8.03 -20.58
CA GLY A 512 5.16 -7.75 -19.15
C GLY A 512 3.85 -7.56 -18.39
N LEU A 513 2.69 -7.60 -19.06
CA LEU A 513 1.40 -7.21 -18.46
C LEU A 513 0.97 -8.23 -17.40
N GLU A 514 0.85 -7.78 -16.15
CA GLU A 514 0.51 -8.63 -15.01
C GLU A 514 -0.95 -8.46 -14.58
N THR A 515 -1.47 -7.21 -14.61
CA THR A 515 -2.79 -6.87 -14.08
C THR A 515 -3.61 -6.02 -15.06
N ILE A 516 -4.85 -6.42 -15.31
CA ILE A 516 -5.82 -5.71 -16.16
C ILE A 516 -7.04 -5.33 -15.32
N HIS A 517 -7.39 -4.05 -15.27
CA HIS A 517 -8.57 -3.53 -14.56
C HIS A 517 -9.43 -2.74 -15.55
N VAL A 518 -10.71 -3.12 -15.69
CA VAL A 518 -11.67 -2.50 -16.61
C VAL A 518 -12.94 -2.17 -15.82
N GLY A 519 -13.30 -0.89 -15.72
CA GLY A 519 -14.41 -0.37 -14.92
C GLY A 519 -15.80 -0.60 -15.51
N ASP A 520 -16.81 -0.12 -14.80
CA ASP A 520 -18.22 -0.33 -15.16
C ASP A 520 -18.56 0.38 -16.48
N GLY A 521 -19.25 -0.32 -17.39
CA GLY A 521 -19.59 0.17 -18.74
C GLY A 521 -18.40 0.40 -19.70
N CYS A 522 -17.15 0.17 -19.28
CA CYS A 522 -15.97 0.39 -20.10
C CYS A 522 -15.82 -0.67 -21.20
N PHE A 523 -15.75 -0.26 -22.47
CA PHE A 523 -15.84 -1.11 -23.67
C PHE A 523 -17.23 -1.73 -23.93
N SER A 524 -18.28 -1.14 -23.36
CA SER A 524 -19.65 -1.43 -23.78
C SER A 524 -19.85 -1.08 -25.25
N ARG A 525 -20.84 -1.72 -25.90
CA ARG A 525 -21.16 -1.69 -27.35
C ARG A 525 -19.99 -2.01 -28.29
N GLY A 526 -18.84 -2.45 -27.79
CA GLY A 526 -17.79 -3.08 -28.58
C GLY A 526 -18.26 -4.41 -29.19
N THR A 527 -17.53 -4.89 -30.21
CA THR A 527 -17.80 -6.18 -30.86
C THR A 527 -16.77 -7.26 -30.52
N ARG A 528 -15.59 -6.88 -30.02
CA ARG A 528 -14.51 -7.82 -29.72
C ARG A 528 -13.83 -7.53 -28.39
N CYS A 529 -13.62 -8.59 -27.61
CA CYS A 529 -12.75 -8.61 -26.45
C CYS A 529 -11.73 -9.75 -26.64
N ILE A 530 -10.49 -9.41 -26.99
CA ILE A 530 -9.46 -10.39 -27.38
C ILE A 530 -8.20 -10.18 -26.54
N LEU A 531 -7.80 -11.23 -25.84
CA LEU A 531 -6.51 -11.35 -25.13
C LEU A 531 -5.74 -12.50 -25.76
N ASN A 532 -4.56 -12.24 -26.32
CA ASN A 532 -3.79 -13.26 -27.04
C ASN A 532 -2.29 -13.17 -26.73
N ASP A 533 -1.64 -14.30 -26.43
CA ASP A 533 -0.20 -14.42 -26.16
C ASP A 533 0.33 -13.60 -24.95
N LEU A 534 -0.53 -13.30 -23.96
CA LEU A 534 -0.18 -12.46 -22.80
C LEU A 534 0.38 -13.29 -21.64
N ASN A 535 1.60 -13.79 -21.83
CA ASN A 535 2.26 -14.75 -20.93
C ASN A 535 2.39 -14.32 -19.46
N ALA A 536 2.43 -13.03 -19.15
CA ALA A 536 2.63 -12.51 -17.78
C ALA A 536 1.33 -12.21 -17.02
N VAL A 537 0.16 -12.22 -17.69
CA VAL A 537 -1.11 -11.78 -17.06
C VAL A 537 -1.48 -12.75 -15.95
N LYS A 538 -1.70 -12.23 -14.76
CA LYS A 538 -2.08 -12.97 -13.55
C LYS A 538 -3.53 -12.74 -13.20
N SER A 539 -3.98 -11.49 -13.25
CA SER A 539 -5.32 -11.08 -12.82
C SER A 539 -5.99 -10.13 -13.80
N MET A 540 -7.26 -10.40 -14.09
CA MET A 540 -8.16 -9.47 -14.76
C MET A 540 -9.38 -9.19 -13.85
N VAL A 541 -9.69 -7.91 -13.65
CA VAL A 541 -10.85 -7.45 -12.87
C VAL A 541 -11.73 -6.59 -13.79
N MET A 542 -13.02 -6.90 -13.82
CA MET A 542 -14.03 -6.29 -14.68
C MET A 542 -15.17 -5.73 -13.84
N GLY A 543 -15.65 -4.55 -14.23
CA GLY A 543 -16.82 -3.89 -13.67
C GLY A 543 -18.14 -4.35 -14.30
N MET A 544 -19.24 -3.83 -13.77
CA MET A 544 -20.58 -4.16 -14.23
C MET A 544 -20.79 -3.63 -15.66
N GLY A 545 -21.21 -4.51 -16.57
CA GLY A 545 -21.50 -4.12 -17.96
C GLY A 545 -20.28 -3.65 -18.75
N ALA A 546 -19.05 -3.89 -18.27
CA ALA A 546 -17.81 -3.54 -18.96
C ALA A 546 -17.86 -3.98 -20.43
N PHE A 547 -17.91 -5.29 -20.68
CA PHE A 547 -18.11 -5.84 -22.01
C PHE A 547 -19.60 -6.17 -22.25
N GLU A 548 -20.49 -5.17 -22.18
CA GLU A 548 -21.83 -5.30 -22.76
C GLU A 548 -21.75 -5.14 -24.29
N GLY A 549 -21.75 -6.25 -25.02
CA GLY A 549 -21.66 -6.33 -26.47
C GLY A 549 -22.80 -5.63 -27.23
N HIS A 550 -22.51 -5.31 -28.48
CA HIS A 550 -23.38 -4.58 -29.40
C HIS A 550 -24.64 -5.37 -29.81
N LYS A 551 -25.81 -4.98 -29.30
CA LYS A 551 -27.12 -5.66 -29.48
C LYS A 551 -27.49 -6.10 -30.91
N ARG A 552 -27.03 -5.41 -31.97
CA ARG A 552 -27.32 -5.74 -33.39
C ARG A 552 -26.13 -6.31 -34.19
N LYS A 553 -25.07 -6.82 -33.55
CA LYS A 553 -23.87 -7.38 -34.24
C LYS A 553 -23.29 -8.58 -33.50
N GLU A 554 -22.67 -9.49 -34.23
CA GLU A 554 -21.89 -10.60 -33.66
C GLU A 554 -20.77 -10.05 -32.76
N CYS A 555 -20.75 -10.49 -31.51
CA CYS A 555 -19.81 -10.09 -30.48
C CYS A 555 -18.96 -11.29 -30.01
N ILE A 556 -17.64 -11.13 -30.00
CA ILE A 556 -16.69 -12.24 -29.86
C ILE A 556 -15.68 -11.97 -28.75
N ALA A 557 -15.68 -12.85 -27.73
CA ALA A 557 -14.70 -12.87 -26.65
C ALA A 557 -13.70 -14.00 -26.90
N THR A 558 -12.40 -13.74 -26.76
CA THR A 558 -11.33 -14.70 -27.09
C THR A 558 -10.12 -14.53 -26.19
N PHE A 559 -9.87 -15.51 -25.32
CA PHE A 559 -8.70 -15.58 -24.45
C PHE A 559 -7.79 -16.73 -24.89
N LEU A 560 -6.60 -16.41 -25.39
CA LEU A 560 -5.66 -17.38 -25.95
C LEU A 560 -4.28 -17.20 -25.30
N ASP A 561 -3.67 -18.32 -24.92
CA ASP A 561 -2.28 -18.38 -24.46
C ASP A 561 -2.01 -17.46 -23.26
N LEU A 562 -2.76 -17.67 -22.17
CA LEU A 562 -2.66 -16.96 -20.89
C LEU A 562 -2.16 -17.88 -19.75
N PRO A 563 -0.91 -18.42 -19.83
CA PRO A 563 -0.43 -19.47 -18.94
C PRO A 563 -0.19 -19.06 -17.47
N SER A 564 -0.04 -17.76 -17.19
CA SER A 564 0.16 -17.24 -15.82
C SER A 564 -1.13 -16.80 -15.12
N MET A 565 -2.25 -16.80 -15.86
CA MET A 565 -3.52 -16.27 -15.37
C MET A 565 -4.06 -17.17 -14.26
N ASN A 566 -4.43 -16.56 -13.14
CA ASN A 566 -4.91 -17.26 -11.94
C ASN A 566 -6.15 -16.61 -11.32
N THR A 567 -6.47 -15.36 -11.67
CA THR A 567 -7.58 -14.59 -11.10
C THR A 567 -8.40 -13.95 -12.21
N LEU A 568 -9.70 -14.22 -12.24
CA LEU A 568 -10.67 -13.52 -13.10
C LEU A 568 -11.87 -13.10 -12.24
N ILE A 569 -12.07 -11.80 -12.09
CA ILE A 569 -13.14 -11.25 -11.27
C ILE A 569 -14.01 -10.35 -12.14
N SER A 570 -15.32 -10.53 -12.06
CA SER A 570 -16.35 -9.63 -12.59
C SER A 570 -17.23 -9.18 -11.44
N LYS A 571 -17.40 -7.87 -11.28
CA LYS A 571 -18.51 -7.31 -10.50
C LYS A 571 -19.70 -7.16 -11.43
N GLY A 572 -20.82 -7.81 -11.13
CA GLY A 572 -21.99 -7.87 -12.02
C GLY A 572 -21.70 -8.48 -13.41
N SER A 573 -22.53 -8.10 -14.39
CA SER A 573 -22.53 -8.59 -15.78
C SER A 573 -21.33 -8.12 -16.61
N GLY A 574 -20.10 -8.53 -16.27
CA GLY A 574 -18.89 -8.05 -16.95
C GLY A 574 -18.79 -8.44 -18.42
N PHE A 575 -19.46 -9.53 -18.83
CA PHE A 575 -19.77 -9.86 -20.22
C PHE A 575 -21.27 -10.04 -20.42
N LYS A 576 -21.83 -9.41 -21.44
CA LYS A 576 -23.26 -9.48 -21.80
C LYS A 576 -23.42 -9.30 -23.31
N ASN A 577 -24.40 -9.95 -23.95
CA ASN A 577 -24.58 -9.92 -25.42
C ASN A 577 -23.32 -10.35 -26.22
N TYR A 578 -22.64 -11.44 -25.83
CA TYR A 578 -21.53 -12.02 -26.59
C TYR A 578 -21.93 -13.38 -27.18
N ASP A 579 -21.90 -13.52 -28.51
CA ASP A 579 -22.31 -14.73 -29.25
C ASP A 579 -21.28 -15.86 -29.17
N THR A 580 -19.98 -15.52 -29.15
CA THR A 580 -18.88 -16.49 -29.15
C THR A 580 -17.92 -16.22 -28.00
N PHE A 581 -17.58 -17.26 -27.25
CA PHE A 581 -16.55 -17.22 -26.21
C PHE A 581 -15.54 -18.34 -26.44
N THR A 582 -14.28 -17.99 -26.66
CA THR A 582 -13.18 -18.95 -26.90
C THR A 582 -12.13 -18.79 -25.81
N VAL A 583 -11.74 -19.90 -25.16
CA VAL A 583 -10.65 -19.92 -24.16
C VAL A 583 -9.71 -21.07 -24.49
N ARG A 584 -8.44 -20.80 -24.84
CA ARG A 584 -7.43 -21.84 -25.08
C ARG A 584 -6.11 -21.58 -24.37
N ASN A 585 -5.49 -22.66 -23.90
CA ASN A 585 -4.20 -22.65 -23.22
C ASN A 585 -4.16 -21.69 -22.00
N VAL A 586 -5.26 -21.63 -21.26
CA VAL A 586 -5.37 -20.90 -19.99
C VAL A 586 -5.29 -21.93 -18.85
N ARG A 587 -4.50 -21.63 -17.82
CA ARG A 587 -4.40 -22.50 -16.63
C ARG A 587 -5.69 -22.48 -15.82
N ARG A 588 -5.87 -23.52 -14.99
CA ARG A 588 -6.90 -23.50 -13.94
C ARG A 588 -6.71 -22.27 -13.05
N LEU A 589 -7.73 -21.39 -13.08
CA LEU A 589 -7.76 -20.21 -12.22
C LEU A 589 -7.94 -20.65 -10.76
N GLY A 590 -7.29 -19.93 -9.85
CA GLY A 590 -7.42 -20.12 -8.40
C GLY A 590 -8.61 -19.35 -7.83
N VAL A 591 -8.97 -18.22 -8.45
CA VAL A 591 -10.13 -17.39 -8.06
C VAL A 591 -10.93 -17.01 -9.31
N VAL A 592 -12.21 -17.37 -9.32
CA VAL A 592 -13.19 -16.99 -10.34
C VAL A 592 -14.43 -16.47 -9.61
N GLN A 593 -14.77 -15.20 -9.83
CA GLN A 593 -15.97 -14.57 -9.25
C GLN A 593 -16.70 -13.87 -10.38
N LEU A 594 -17.83 -14.43 -10.85
CA LEU A 594 -18.57 -13.97 -12.03
C LEU A 594 -20.09 -14.08 -11.78
N PRO A 595 -20.86 -12.98 -11.79
CA PRO A 595 -22.33 -13.00 -11.66
C PRO A 595 -23.15 -13.44 -12.89
N ASP A 596 -24.36 -13.92 -12.62
CA ASP A 596 -25.13 -14.94 -13.38
C ASP A 596 -25.85 -14.47 -14.65
N THR A 597 -25.36 -13.45 -15.34
CA THR A 597 -26.23 -12.58 -16.17
C THR A 597 -26.02 -12.67 -17.68
N CYS A 598 -25.46 -13.77 -18.16
CA CYS A 598 -25.48 -14.11 -19.58
C CYS A 598 -25.73 -15.62 -19.71
N GLU A 599 -26.93 -16.04 -20.11
CA GLU A 599 -27.29 -17.47 -20.22
C GLU A 599 -26.28 -18.27 -21.07
N ALA A 600 -25.79 -17.65 -22.16
CA ALA A 600 -24.74 -18.19 -23.02
C ALA A 600 -23.37 -18.29 -22.32
N ALA A 601 -23.03 -17.33 -21.45
CA ALA A 601 -21.78 -17.38 -20.69
C ALA A 601 -21.89 -18.33 -19.50
N ASN A 602 -23.01 -18.40 -18.79
CA ASN A 602 -23.22 -19.33 -17.67
C ASN A 602 -23.08 -20.78 -18.14
N ASP A 603 -23.72 -21.16 -19.26
CA ASP A 603 -23.58 -22.50 -19.85
C ASP A 603 -22.13 -22.79 -20.31
N PHE A 604 -21.42 -21.78 -20.81
CA PHE A 604 -19.98 -21.88 -21.10
C PHE A 604 -19.13 -22.04 -19.83
N TRP A 605 -19.36 -21.24 -18.79
CA TRP A 605 -18.58 -21.21 -17.56
C TRP A 605 -18.82 -22.46 -16.71
N GLU A 606 -20.04 -22.98 -16.66
CA GLU A 606 -20.33 -24.28 -16.04
C GLU A 606 -19.62 -25.42 -16.78
N LYS A 607 -19.69 -25.44 -18.12
CA LYS A 607 -18.94 -26.44 -18.91
C LYS A 607 -17.43 -26.24 -18.86
N TRP A 608 -16.95 -25.04 -18.52
CA TRP A 608 -15.54 -24.77 -18.25
C TRP A 608 -15.11 -25.26 -16.86
N LYS A 609 -15.91 -25.04 -15.81
CA LYS A 609 -15.72 -25.66 -14.48
C LYS A 609 -15.68 -27.19 -14.60
N GLN A 610 -16.60 -27.77 -15.37
CA GLN A 610 -16.73 -29.21 -15.64
C GLN A 610 -15.72 -29.74 -16.70
N GLY A 611 -14.95 -28.86 -17.34
CA GLY A 611 -14.15 -29.18 -18.52
C GLY A 611 -12.98 -30.12 -18.23
N THR A 612 -12.76 -31.10 -19.12
CA THR A 612 -11.62 -32.02 -19.02
C THR A 612 -10.30 -31.27 -19.23
N VAL A 613 -9.59 -31.02 -18.13
CA VAL A 613 -8.24 -30.45 -18.14
C VAL A 613 -7.29 -31.36 -18.93
N ASN A 614 -6.47 -30.77 -19.81
CA ASN A 614 -5.43 -31.47 -20.56
C ASN A 614 -4.40 -32.09 -19.58
N GLU A 615 -3.62 -33.10 -19.99
CA GLU A 615 -2.63 -33.77 -19.11
C GLU A 615 -1.63 -32.80 -18.44
N ASP A 616 -1.41 -31.62 -19.03
CA ASP A 616 -0.52 -30.56 -18.55
C ASP A 616 -1.16 -29.47 -17.65
N GLY A 617 -2.47 -29.54 -17.36
CA GLY A 617 -3.14 -28.60 -16.43
C GLY A 617 -3.81 -27.37 -17.06
N TYR A 618 -4.12 -27.41 -18.36
CA TYR A 618 -4.67 -26.30 -19.15
C TYR A 618 -6.07 -26.60 -19.69
N TYR A 619 -6.86 -25.55 -19.91
CA TYR A 619 -8.18 -25.61 -20.56
C TYR A 619 -8.11 -25.21 -22.04
N ASP A 620 -8.90 -25.90 -22.87
CA ASP A 620 -9.15 -25.59 -24.28
C ASP A 620 -10.66 -25.80 -24.53
N TYR A 621 -11.39 -24.71 -24.81
CA TYR A 621 -12.84 -24.71 -24.96
C TYR A 621 -13.28 -23.61 -25.95
N ASP A 622 -14.14 -23.99 -26.90
CA ASP A 622 -14.84 -23.07 -27.80
C ASP A 622 -16.35 -23.13 -27.55
N TYR A 623 -16.95 -22.04 -27.07
CA TYR A 623 -18.40 -21.86 -27.03
C TYR A 623 -18.89 -20.99 -28.17
N ARG A 624 -20.02 -21.40 -28.77
CA ARG A 624 -20.80 -20.56 -29.69
C ARG A 624 -22.26 -20.69 -29.35
N TYR A 625 -22.86 -19.56 -29.01
CA TYR A 625 -24.29 -19.42 -28.94
C TYR A 625 -24.86 -19.29 -30.35
N TYR A 626 -25.92 -20.05 -30.65
CA TYR A 626 -26.58 -20.02 -31.95
C TYR A 626 -27.94 -19.35 -31.82
N HIS A 627 -28.03 -18.07 -32.18
CA HIS A 627 -29.33 -17.43 -32.40
C HIS A 627 -30.08 -18.09 -33.57
N GLU A 628 -31.41 -18.21 -33.46
CA GLU A 628 -32.22 -18.63 -34.61
C GLU A 628 -32.12 -17.61 -35.76
N PRO A 629 -32.14 -18.04 -37.05
CA PRO A 629 -31.96 -17.13 -38.17
C PRO A 629 -33.15 -16.17 -38.35
N GLY A 630 -33.05 -14.99 -37.73
CA GLY A 630 -34.08 -13.93 -37.81
C GLY A 630 -34.09 -12.91 -36.68
N TYR A 631 -33.19 -13.02 -35.67
CA TYR A 631 -33.25 -12.16 -34.48
C TYR A 631 -32.72 -10.72 -34.68
N TYR A 632 -31.97 -10.46 -35.75
CA TYR A 632 -31.66 -9.10 -36.19
C TYR A 632 -32.80 -8.63 -37.10
N GLN A 633 -33.81 -7.96 -36.53
CA GLN A 633 -34.84 -7.29 -37.32
C GLN A 633 -34.22 -6.09 -38.07
N ASP A 634 -34.40 -6.09 -39.39
CA ASP A 634 -34.15 -4.94 -40.26
C ASP A 634 -35.26 -3.89 -40.05
N ASP A 635 -35.24 -3.19 -38.91
CA ASP A 635 -36.03 -1.98 -38.69
C ASP A 635 -35.14 -0.77 -39.03
N ASP A 636 -35.24 -0.32 -40.29
CA ASP A 636 -34.61 0.88 -40.86
C ASP A 636 -35.26 2.17 -40.29
N ASP A 637 -35.10 2.47 -38.99
CA ASP A 637 -35.48 3.76 -38.37
C ASP A 637 -34.63 4.02 -37.09
N ASP A 638 -33.39 4.51 -37.25
CA ASP A 638 -32.60 5.19 -36.19
C ASP A 638 -32.18 6.59 -36.71
N ASP A 639 -33.12 7.53 -36.74
CA ASP A 639 -32.90 8.98 -36.74
C ASP A 639 -34.03 9.60 -35.89
N ASP A 640 -33.73 10.64 -35.10
CA ASP A 640 -34.63 11.44 -34.24
C ASP A 640 -35.28 10.74 -33.01
N ASP A 641 -34.69 10.94 -31.81
CA ASP A 641 -35.29 11.71 -30.69
C ASP A 641 -34.52 11.54 -29.36
N ASP A 642 -33.47 12.36 -29.16
CA ASP A 642 -33.02 12.81 -27.83
C ASP A 642 -33.42 14.29 -27.71
N ASN A 643 -34.68 14.55 -27.35
CA ASN A 643 -35.15 15.88 -26.96
C ASN A 643 -35.50 15.84 -25.46
N ASP A 644 -34.70 16.54 -24.65
CA ASP A 644 -35.13 16.98 -23.33
C ASP A 644 -36.36 17.90 -23.48
N ASP A 645 -37.41 17.67 -22.68
CA ASP A 645 -38.31 18.74 -22.24
C ASP A 645 -39.00 18.30 -20.93
N ASP A 646 -39.07 19.24 -19.98
CA ASP A 646 -39.81 19.09 -18.72
C ASP A 646 -41.33 18.98 -18.97
N ASP A 647 -42.07 18.21 -18.15
CA ASP A 647 -43.34 18.69 -17.57
C ASP A 647 -43.87 17.76 -16.44
N ASP A 648 -44.67 18.36 -15.55
CA ASP A 648 -45.22 17.78 -14.32
C ASP A 648 -46.42 16.81 -14.52
N ASP A 649 -46.81 16.19 -13.40
CA ASP A 649 -48.17 15.76 -13.00
C ASP A 649 -48.75 14.36 -13.38
N ASP A 650 -49.11 13.67 -12.28
CA ASP A 650 -50.35 12.93 -11.98
C ASP A 650 -50.56 11.41 -12.21
N GLU A 651 -50.96 10.80 -11.07
CA GLU A 651 -51.91 9.70 -10.81
C GLU A 651 -52.02 8.45 -11.72
N GLY A 652 -51.95 7.26 -11.09
CA GLY A 652 -52.39 6.00 -11.69
C GLY A 652 -52.16 4.75 -10.83
N ASP A 653 -52.99 4.53 -9.81
CA ASP A 653 -53.12 3.22 -9.14
C ASP A 653 -53.62 2.14 -10.13
N ASP A 654 -53.16 0.89 -9.99
CA ASP A 654 -54.05 -0.29 -9.77
C ASP A 654 -53.29 -1.64 -9.83
N ASP A 655 -53.16 -2.26 -8.64
CA ASP A 655 -53.71 -3.57 -8.27
C ASP A 655 -53.24 -4.94 -8.88
N ASN A 656 -52.90 -5.83 -7.93
CA ASN A 656 -53.16 -7.29 -7.85
C ASN A 656 -52.21 -8.33 -8.50
N ASP A 657 -51.41 -8.96 -7.61
CA ASP A 657 -51.54 -10.37 -7.19
C ASP A 657 -51.92 -11.47 -8.21
N TYR A 658 -51.03 -12.47 -8.36
CA TYR A 658 -51.44 -13.87 -8.24
C TYR A 658 -50.30 -14.81 -7.79
N TYR A 659 -50.57 -15.64 -6.79
CA TYR A 659 -49.73 -16.78 -6.39
C TYR A 659 -49.93 -17.96 -7.36
N ASP A 660 -48.94 -18.84 -7.54
CA ASP A 660 -49.09 -20.23 -7.06
C ASP A 660 -47.75 -20.95 -6.97
N ASP A 661 -47.69 -21.89 -6.02
CA ASP A 661 -46.50 -22.68 -5.68
C ASP A 661 -46.21 -23.78 -6.72
N ASN A 662 -44.97 -24.24 -6.82
CA ASN A 662 -44.67 -25.67 -6.88
C ASN A 662 -43.31 -25.91 -6.19
N ASP A 663 -43.36 -26.71 -5.12
CA ASP A 663 -42.18 -27.37 -4.57
C ASP A 663 -41.58 -28.32 -5.61
N ASP A 664 -40.25 -28.38 -5.71
CA ASP A 664 -39.53 -29.62 -6.00
C ASP A 664 -38.27 -29.61 -5.11
N ASP A 665 -38.26 -30.47 -4.09
CA ASP A 665 -37.10 -30.74 -3.25
C ASP A 665 -36.06 -31.51 -4.08
N ASP A 666 -34.92 -30.89 -4.41
CA ASP A 666 -33.70 -31.60 -4.79
C ASP A 666 -32.58 -31.23 -3.79
N ASP A 667 -32.36 -32.13 -2.82
CA ASP A 667 -31.22 -32.14 -1.90
C ASP A 667 -29.92 -32.46 -2.70
N ASP A 668 -29.29 -31.46 -3.32
CA ASP A 668 -27.90 -31.55 -3.76
C ASP A 668 -26.99 -30.86 -2.71
N ASP A 669 -26.44 -31.67 -1.78
CA ASP A 669 -25.36 -31.32 -0.86
C ASP A 669 -24.04 -31.04 -1.64
N ASP A 670 -23.96 -29.92 -2.36
CA ASP A 670 -22.69 -29.38 -2.87
C ASP A 670 -22.01 -28.50 -1.79
N ASP A 671 -20.68 -28.60 -1.68
CA ASP A 671 -19.84 -27.95 -0.64
C ASP A 671 -19.78 -26.40 -0.81
N ASP A 672 -20.88 -25.70 -0.55
CA ASP A 672 -20.99 -24.25 -0.78
C ASP A 672 -20.41 -23.43 0.39
N ASP A 673 -19.10 -23.19 0.33
CA ASP A 673 -18.30 -22.38 1.27
C ASP A 673 -18.69 -20.87 1.32
N THR A 674 -19.76 -20.47 0.60
CA THR A 674 -20.27 -19.10 0.48
C THR A 674 -21.65 -18.97 1.12
N LEU A 675 -21.79 -18.13 2.14
CA LEU A 675 -23.10 -17.86 2.76
C LEU A 675 -23.73 -16.57 2.21
N TYR A 676 -24.89 -16.74 1.59
CA TYR A 676 -25.82 -15.66 1.26
C TYR A 676 -26.70 -15.32 2.47
N ILE A 677 -26.89 -14.04 2.75
CA ILE A 677 -27.59 -13.56 3.95
C ILE A 677 -28.80 -12.73 3.55
N GLU A 678 -29.99 -13.26 3.83
CA GLU A 678 -31.26 -12.54 3.64
C GLU A 678 -31.73 -11.87 4.94
N ARG A 679 -31.40 -12.43 6.11
CA ARG A 679 -31.95 -12.05 7.41
C ARG A 679 -30.87 -11.98 8.48
N PHE A 680 -31.08 -11.10 9.45
CA PHE A 680 -30.14 -10.97 10.58
C PHE A 680 -30.06 -12.25 11.45
N ALA A 681 -31.03 -13.17 11.30
CA ALA A 681 -31.00 -14.47 11.97
C ALA A 681 -29.82 -15.33 11.47
N ASP A 682 -29.52 -15.28 10.17
CA ASP A 682 -28.61 -16.18 9.47
C ASP A 682 -27.16 -16.05 9.97
N PHE A 683 -26.76 -14.85 10.45
CA PHE A 683 -25.49 -14.63 11.17
C PHE A 683 -25.31 -15.49 12.44
N ASN A 684 -26.40 -15.98 13.05
CA ASN A 684 -26.32 -16.79 14.27
C ASN A 684 -26.12 -18.28 13.99
N ASP A 685 -26.45 -18.72 12.77
CA ASP A 685 -26.42 -20.13 12.34
C ASP A 685 -25.20 -20.46 11.44
N MET A 686 -24.32 -19.47 11.20
CA MET A 686 -23.03 -19.60 10.51
C MET A 686 -22.04 -20.59 11.16
N ASP A 687 -21.44 -21.47 10.35
CA ASP A 687 -20.27 -22.28 10.72
C ASP A 687 -18.95 -21.45 10.62
N GLU A 688 -17.91 -21.87 11.35
CA GLU A 688 -16.58 -21.27 11.36
C GLU A 688 -15.78 -21.53 10.06
N THR A 689 -16.29 -22.38 9.17
CA THR A 689 -15.70 -22.76 7.87
C THR A 689 -16.01 -21.81 6.73
N ILE A 690 -16.97 -20.89 6.86
CA ILE A 690 -17.43 -20.02 5.77
C ILE A 690 -16.28 -19.14 5.23
N HIS A 691 -16.06 -19.19 3.91
CA HIS A 691 -15.03 -18.42 3.22
C HIS A 691 -15.56 -17.11 2.62
N ALA A 692 -16.85 -17.01 2.30
CA ALA A 692 -17.44 -15.78 1.77
C ALA A 692 -18.79 -15.44 2.43
N ILE A 693 -19.00 -14.15 2.70
CA ILE A 693 -20.30 -13.60 3.13
C ILE A 693 -20.76 -12.60 2.08
N ILE A 694 -21.97 -12.82 1.56
CA ILE A 694 -22.61 -11.97 0.56
C ILE A 694 -24.02 -11.60 1.06
N THR A 695 -24.40 -10.34 0.90
CA THR A 695 -25.77 -9.87 1.14
C THR A 695 -26.31 -9.20 -0.11
N ASP A 696 -27.56 -9.47 -0.46
CA ASP A 696 -28.30 -8.71 -1.47
C ASP A 696 -28.65 -7.31 -0.97
N ASP A 697 -29.26 -6.50 -1.84
CA ASP A 697 -29.74 -5.16 -1.50
C ASP A 697 -30.98 -5.20 -0.57
N ASN A 698 -31.12 -4.18 0.28
CA ASN A 698 -32.24 -3.94 1.20
C ASN A 698 -32.41 -4.95 2.36
N VAL A 699 -31.47 -5.89 2.56
CA VAL A 699 -31.59 -6.94 3.58
C VAL A 699 -31.17 -6.51 4.99
N CYS A 700 -31.52 -7.33 5.98
CA CYS A 700 -31.11 -7.18 7.39
C CYS A 700 -31.47 -5.84 8.10
N ASN A 701 -32.49 -5.11 7.63
CA ASN A 701 -32.94 -3.83 8.20
C ASN A 701 -33.93 -3.92 9.40
N GLY A 702 -34.12 -5.12 9.96
CA GLY A 702 -35.07 -5.39 11.03
C GLY A 702 -34.73 -4.77 12.39
N LYS A 703 -35.61 -4.92 13.38
CA LYS A 703 -35.42 -4.42 14.77
C LYS A 703 -34.37 -5.20 15.59
N SER A 704 -33.50 -5.95 14.94
CA SER A 704 -32.51 -6.86 15.52
C SER A 704 -31.18 -6.68 14.79
N GLY A 705 -30.09 -6.52 15.54
CA GLY A 705 -28.75 -6.33 14.98
C GLY A 705 -28.14 -4.98 15.33
N TYR A 706 -27.80 -4.79 16.62
CA TYR A 706 -27.08 -3.60 17.08
C TYR A 706 -25.57 -3.70 16.79
N GLU A 707 -24.98 -4.89 16.80
CA GLU A 707 -23.55 -5.10 16.54
C GLU A 707 -23.36 -6.12 15.42
N PHE A 708 -22.56 -5.76 14.40
CA PHE A 708 -22.09 -6.60 13.32
C PHE A 708 -20.64 -6.98 13.62
N VAL A 709 -20.41 -8.22 14.03
CA VAL A 709 -19.12 -8.69 14.57
C VAL A 709 -18.82 -10.08 14.02
N LEU A 710 -17.74 -10.22 13.25
CA LEU A 710 -17.39 -11.48 12.55
C LEU A 710 -16.13 -12.17 13.09
N GLU A 711 -15.70 -11.83 14.31
CA GLU A 711 -14.41 -12.20 14.94
C GLU A 711 -14.17 -13.73 15.13
N ARG A 712 -15.14 -14.60 14.77
CA ARG A 712 -15.02 -16.06 14.87
C ARG A 712 -14.73 -16.75 13.53
N TYR A 713 -15.03 -16.11 12.41
CA TYR A 713 -14.99 -16.72 11.07
C TYR A 713 -13.59 -16.60 10.46
N HIS A 714 -12.64 -17.37 11.00
CA HIS A 714 -11.23 -17.27 10.63
C HIS A 714 -10.94 -17.68 9.18
N ALA A 715 -11.81 -18.50 8.58
CA ALA A 715 -11.76 -18.89 7.17
C ALA A 715 -12.26 -17.78 6.22
N LEU A 716 -12.97 -16.76 6.72
CA LEU A 716 -13.59 -15.72 5.90
C LEU A 716 -12.54 -14.96 5.08
N GLU A 717 -12.62 -15.09 3.77
CA GLU A 717 -11.77 -14.45 2.75
C GLU A 717 -12.43 -13.19 2.15
N PHE A 718 -13.75 -13.20 2.00
CA PHE A 718 -14.51 -12.16 1.31
C PHE A 718 -15.76 -11.71 2.08
N LEU A 719 -15.96 -10.38 2.18
CA LEU A 719 -17.19 -9.77 2.67
C LEU A 719 -17.75 -8.80 1.63
N SER A 720 -18.96 -9.06 1.15
CA SER A 720 -19.75 -8.14 0.32
C SER A 720 -21.10 -7.87 0.97
N VAL A 721 -21.42 -6.59 1.16
CA VAL A 721 -22.74 -6.12 1.63
C VAL A 721 -23.36 -5.30 0.51
N GLY A 722 -24.60 -5.62 0.14
CA GLY A 722 -25.39 -4.86 -0.84
C GLY A 722 -25.75 -3.44 -0.39
N ASN A 723 -26.59 -2.78 -1.18
CA ASN A 723 -27.09 -1.42 -0.93
C ASN A 723 -28.22 -1.42 0.11
N ASN A 724 -28.40 -0.31 0.85
CA ASN A 724 -29.42 -0.11 1.88
C ASN A 724 -29.51 -1.28 2.88
N CYS A 725 -28.39 -1.78 3.38
CA CYS A 725 -28.32 -2.96 4.25
C CYS A 725 -27.96 -2.61 5.69
N LEU A 726 -28.44 -3.42 6.64
CA LEU A 726 -27.98 -3.40 8.04
C LEU A 726 -28.17 -2.05 8.78
N ASN A 727 -29.16 -1.24 8.37
CA ASN A 727 -29.38 0.15 8.82
C ASN A 727 -29.88 0.32 10.28
N LYS A 728 -29.83 -0.74 11.10
CA LYS A 728 -29.99 -0.68 12.57
C LYS A 728 -28.71 -1.01 13.35
N THR A 729 -27.61 -1.27 12.66
CA THR A 729 -26.29 -1.53 13.24
C THR A 729 -25.69 -0.26 13.85
N VAL A 730 -25.26 -0.33 15.11
CA VAL A 730 -24.52 0.74 15.80
C VAL A 730 -23.01 0.47 15.88
N ARG A 731 -22.59 -0.78 15.62
CA ARG A 731 -21.18 -1.17 15.65
C ARG A 731 -20.85 -2.16 14.54
N PHE A 732 -19.78 -1.87 13.79
CA PHE A 732 -19.17 -2.76 12.81
C PHE A 732 -17.75 -3.08 13.29
N SER A 733 -17.46 -4.36 13.56
CA SER A 733 -16.19 -4.83 14.15
C SER A 733 -15.69 -6.06 13.42
N LEU A 734 -14.60 -5.93 12.66
CA LEU A 734 -13.89 -7.04 12.03
C LEU A 734 -12.50 -7.14 12.64
N SER A 735 -12.28 -8.13 13.50
CA SER A 735 -11.01 -8.31 14.21
C SER A 735 -10.46 -9.72 14.04
N TYR A 736 -9.15 -9.81 13.87
CA TYR A 736 -8.40 -11.08 13.85
C TYR A 736 -8.80 -12.08 12.75
N LEU A 737 -9.24 -11.60 11.59
CA LEU A 737 -9.58 -12.45 10.44
C LEU A 737 -8.34 -12.63 9.55
N PRO A 738 -7.65 -13.79 9.60
CA PRO A 738 -6.34 -13.95 8.97
C PRO A 738 -6.44 -14.16 7.45
N SER A 739 -7.56 -14.68 6.95
CA SER A 739 -7.80 -14.95 5.52
C SER A 739 -8.49 -13.80 4.78
N LEU A 740 -9.15 -12.89 5.50
CA LEU A 740 -10.00 -11.83 4.91
C LEU A 740 -9.16 -10.90 4.04
N PHE A 741 -9.30 -11.01 2.71
CA PHE A 741 -8.52 -10.25 1.73
C PHE A 741 -9.30 -9.07 1.12
N ARG A 742 -10.63 -9.08 1.15
CA ARG A 742 -11.46 -8.01 0.56
C ARG A 742 -12.75 -7.73 1.32
N ILE A 743 -13.07 -6.44 1.46
CA ILE A 743 -14.35 -5.92 1.96
C ILE A 743 -14.95 -4.98 0.92
N SER A 744 -16.23 -5.16 0.61
CA SER A 744 -17.04 -4.29 -0.26
C SER A 744 -18.36 -3.98 0.42
N ILE A 745 -18.68 -2.70 0.63
CA ILE A 745 -19.95 -2.24 1.22
C ILE A 745 -20.68 -1.35 0.20
N GLY A 746 -21.91 -1.72 -0.16
CA GLY A 746 -22.81 -0.98 -1.05
C GLY A 746 -23.25 0.38 -0.49
N GLU A 747 -24.08 1.10 -1.23
CA GLU A 747 -24.61 2.44 -0.93
C GLU A 747 -25.64 2.41 0.22
N ASP A 748 -25.75 3.49 0.99
CA ASP A 748 -26.73 3.70 2.07
C ASP A 748 -26.79 2.57 3.13
N SER A 749 -25.71 1.80 3.27
CA SER A 749 -25.61 0.64 4.17
C SER A 749 -24.95 1.01 5.50
N PHE A 750 -25.41 0.39 6.59
CA PHE A 750 -25.09 0.80 7.97
C PHE A 750 -25.42 2.28 8.27
N ASN A 751 -26.38 2.87 7.56
CA ASN A 751 -26.85 4.23 7.77
C ASN A 751 -27.85 4.32 8.94
N PHE A 752 -27.32 4.19 10.17
CA PHE A 752 -28.12 4.24 11.39
C PHE A 752 -28.81 5.61 11.59
N ASN A 753 -30.14 5.64 11.59
CA ASN A 753 -30.90 6.87 11.80
C ASN A 753 -30.74 7.41 13.25
N PRO A 754 -30.19 8.63 13.46
CA PRO A 754 -29.95 9.18 14.79
C PRO A 754 -31.20 9.34 15.66
N SER A 755 -32.40 9.42 15.08
CA SER A 755 -33.65 9.51 15.84
C SER A 755 -34.02 8.21 16.58
N ASP A 756 -33.48 7.06 16.14
CA ASP A 756 -33.78 5.75 16.72
C ASP A 756 -32.88 5.40 17.93
N GLY A 757 -31.69 5.99 18.05
CA GLY A 757 -30.62 5.50 18.93
C GLY A 757 -30.21 6.36 20.12
N GLY A 758 -30.72 7.58 20.24
CA GLY A 758 -30.30 8.50 21.32
C GLY A 758 -28.80 8.81 21.29
N ASN A 759 -28.16 8.89 22.46
CA ASN A 759 -26.77 9.36 22.60
C ASN A 759 -25.71 8.25 22.39
N THR A 760 -25.99 7.32 21.46
CA THR A 760 -25.19 6.10 21.23
C THR A 760 -23.96 6.39 20.36
N ILE A 761 -22.83 5.75 20.67
CA ILE A 761 -21.60 5.84 19.89
C ILE A 761 -21.73 4.88 18.70
N LEU A 762 -21.55 5.39 17.49
CA LEU A 762 -21.66 4.64 16.25
C LEU A 762 -20.24 4.38 15.73
N SER A 763 -19.82 3.11 15.69
CA SER A 763 -18.40 2.76 15.61
C SER A 763 -18.05 1.72 14.54
N PHE A 764 -17.06 2.06 13.72
CA PHE A 764 -16.47 1.22 12.67
C PHE A 764 -15.04 0.86 13.06
N MET A 765 -14.72 -0.43 13.05
CA MET A 765 -13.43 -0.96 13.45
C MET A 765 -13.03 -2.14 12.57
N ILE A 766 -11.84 -2.07 11.96
CA ILE A 766 -11.17 -3.23 11.36
C ILE A 766 -9.76 -3.32 11.96
N THR A 767 -9.42 -4.45 12.58
CA THR A 767 -8.14 -4.63 13.28
C THR A 767 -7.52 -6.02 13.09
N SER A 768 -6.20 -6.08 12.89
CA SER A 768 -5.45 -7.35 12.79
C SER A 768 -5.84 -8.26 11.60
N CYS A 769 -6.57 -7.75 10.61
CA CYS A 769 -6.92 -8.47 9.38
C CYS A 769 -5.74 -8.40 8.40
N ASN A 770 -4.73 -9.26 8.63
CA ASN A 770 -3.42 -9.12 7.98
C ASN A 770 -3.38 -9.48 6.48
N ALA A 771 -4.33 -10.26 5.97
CA ALA A 771 -4.46 -10.54 4.52
C ALA A 771 -5.25 -9.48 3.74
N LEU A 772 -5.93 -8.56 4.43
CA LEU A 772 -6.83 -7.59 3.82
C LEU A 772 -6.08 -6.69 2.85
N GLU A 773 -6.37 -6.78 1.54
CA GLU A 773 -5.73 -6.00 0.49
C GLU A 773 -6.59 -4.80 0.02
N SER A 774 -7.92 -4.92 0.06
CA SER A 774 -8.82 -3.85 -0.42
C SER A 774 -10.06 -3.65 0.46
N VAL A 775 -10.32 -2.40 0.83
CA VAL A 775 -11.58 -1.95 1.47
C VAL A 775 -12.26 -0.94 0.55
N PHE A 776 -13.49 -1.25 0.14
CA PHE A 776 -14.37 -0.34 -0.59
C PHE A 776 -15.65 -0.09 0.21
N ILE A 777 -16.02 1.18 0.38
CA ILE A 777 -17.26 1.62 1.01
C ILE A 777 -17.91 2.64 0.07
N ASN A 778 -19.10 2.34 -0.43
CA ASN A 778 -19.85 3.21 -1.35
C ASN A 778 -20.46 4.43 -0.60
N LYS A 779 -21.04 5.39 -1.33
CA LYS A 779 -21.62 6.63 -0.78
C LYS A 779 -22.74 6.38 0.26
N GLN A 780 -22.89 7.32 1.18
CA GLN A 780 -23.91 7.40 2.24
C GLN A 780 -23.89 6.28 3.29
N SER A 781 -23.09 5.23 3.07
CA SER A 781 -22.86 4.17 4.04
C SER A 781 -22.10 4.66 5.27
N PHE A 782 -22.49 4.17 6.45
CA PHE A 782 -21.97 4.64 7.74
C PHE A 782 -22.07 6.17 7.96
N THR A 783 -23.01 6.89 7.33
CA THR A 783 -23.08 8.38 7.37
C THR A 783 -22.97 8.96 8.78
N PHE A 784 -23.64 8.38 9.78
CA PHE A 784 -23.64 8.91 11.15
C PHE A 784 -22.58 8.29 12.08
N PHE A 785 -21.72 7.40 11.58
CA PHE A 785 -20.69 6.75 12.38
C PHE A 785 -19.63 7.77 12.82
N ASN A 786 -19.49 7.93 14.13
CA ASN A 786 -18.68 8.96 14.77
C ASN A 786 -17.33 8.44 15.30
N SER A 787 -17.04 7.16 15.06
CA SER A 787 -15.75 6.53 15.31
C SER A 787 -15.36 5.65 14.12
N PHE A 788 -14.20 5.94 13.53
CA PHE A 788 -13.57 5.18 12.45
C PHE A 788 -12.19 4.71 12.91
N ASN A 789 -11.92 3.40 12.84
CA ASN A 789 -10.63 2.83 13.21
C ASN A 789 -10.20 1.74 12.20
N LEU A 790 -8.98 1.87 11.69
CA LEU A 790 -8.35 0.94 10.77
C LEU A 790 -6.90 0.73 11.24
N ASP A 791 -6.59 -0.45 11.79
CA ASP A 791 -5.29 -0.68 12.43
C ASP A 791 -4.77 -2.11 12.21
N THR A 792 -3.45 -2.28 12.21
CA THR A 792 -2.79 -3.60 12.07
C THR A 792 -3.32 -4.43 10.87
N CYS A 793 -3.63 -3.77 9.75
CA CYS A 793 -4.03 -4.40 8.49
C CYS A 793 -2.86 -4.31 7.49
N CYS A 794 -1.81 -5.10 7.71
CA CYS A 794 -0.50 -4.86 7.12
C CYS A 794 -0.44 -4.99 5.59
N SER A 795 -1.31 -5.80 4.98
CA SER A 795 -1.34 -6.03 3.52
C SER A 795 -2.27 -5.06 2.76
N LEU A 796 -2.99 -4.17 3.45
CA LEU A 796 -3.97 -3.30 2.81
C LEU A 796 -3.29 -2.40 1.78
N ARG A 797 -3.75 -2.44 0.53
CA ARG A 797 -3.21 -1.68 -0.61
C ARG A 797 -4.12 -0.53 -1.02
N SER A 798 -5.43 -0.72 -0.96
CA SER A 798 -6.42 0.26 -1.41
C SER A 798 -7.51 0.48 -0.37
N LEU A 799 -7.78 1.76 -0.07
CA LEU A 799 -8.89 2.20 0.78
C LEU A 799 -9.72 3.24 0.02
N THR A 800 -10.95 2.90 -0.34
CA THR A 800 -11.89 3.79 -1.03
C THR A 800 -13.13 3.99 -0.15
N ILE A 801 -13.47 5.25 0.16
CA ILE A 801 -14.61 5.62 1.01
C ILE A 801 -15.41 6.73 0.33
N GLY A 802 -16.56 6.37 -0.24
CA GLY A 802 -17.39 7.26 -1.05
C GLY A 802 -16.82 7.50 -2.44
N HIS A 803 -17.54 8.32 -3.21
CA HIS A 803 -17.18 8.73 -4.56
C HIS A 803 -16.76 10.19 -4.60
N VAL A 804 -15.69 10.46 -5.34
CA VAL A 804 -15.28 11.82 -5.67
C VAL A 804 -16.31 12.36 -6.70
N ASN A 805 -16.67 13.64 -6.59
CA ASN A 805 -17.73 14.31 -7.37
C ASN A 805 -19.19 13.88 -7.06
N GLN A 806 -19.46 13.08 -6.02
CA GLN A 806 -20.84 12.79 -5.58
C GLN A 806 -20.97 12.90 -4.06
N ASP A 807 -22.07 13.49 -3.58
CA ASP A 807 -22.39 13.69 -2.17
C ASP A 807 -22.37 12.37 -1.38
N SER A 808 -21.20 12.05 -0.82
CA SER A 808 -20.90 10.74 -0.24
C SER A 808 -21.12 10.71 1.26
N ASN A 809 -20.72 11.76 1.99
CA ASN A 809 -21.11 11.99 3.39
C ASN A 809 -20.81 10.85 4.40
N ASN A 810 -20.03 9.84 4.02
CA ASN A 810 -19.63 8.71 4.86
C ASN A 810 -18.91 9.21 6.12
N PHE A 811 -19.17 8.59 7.27
CA PHE A 811 -18.50 8.90 8.54
C PHE A 811 -18.55 10.40 8.95
N THR A 812 -19.68 11.06 8.69
CA THR A 812 -19.93 12.41 9.22
C THR A 812 -19.75 12.38 10.75
N TYR A 813 -19.04 13.36 11.29
CA TYR A 813 -18.59 13.51 12.68
C TYR A 813 -17.43 12.61 13.16
N ALA A 814 -16.89 11.70 12.34
CA ALA A 814 -15.70 10.92 12.71
C ALA A 814 -14.39 11.70 12.49
N ASP A 815 -13.36 11.35 13.27
CA ASP A 815 -11.97 11.70 12.96
C ASP A 815 -11.38 10.67 11.97
N PHE A 816 -10.64 11.12 10.96
CA PHE A 816 -9.92 10.25 10.02
C PHE A 816 -8.46 10.12 10.46
N ILE A 817 -8.06 8.97 10.99
CA ILE A 817 -6.72 8.76 11.55
C ILE A 817 -6.14 7.46 11.01
N LEU A 818 -5.11 7.57 10.16
CA LEU A 818 -4.37 6.43 9.62
C LEU A 818 -2.91 6.50 10.07
N ASN A 819 -2.38 5.35 10.49
CA ASN A 819 -1.06 5.25 11.14
C ASN A 819 -0.14 4.25 10.43
N SER A 820 1.12 4.19 10.83
CA SER A 820 2.18 3.37 10.22
C SER A 820 1.96 1.86 10.26
N ALA A 821 0.92 1.34 10.92
CA ALA A 821 0.54 -0.07 10.86
C ALA A 821 0.04 -0.52 9.48
N LEU A 822 -0.44 0.42 8.64
CA LEU A 822 -0.95 0.16 7.29
C LEU A 822 0.19 0.22 6.26
N LEU A 823 1.16 -0.69 6.41
CA LEU A 823 2.46 -0.61 5.74
C LEU A 823 2.39 -0.71 4.20
N GLN A 824 1.46 -1.48 3.64
CA GLN A 824 1.32 -1.68 2.19
C GLN A 824 0.36 -0.69 1.51
N LEU A 825 -0.28 0.22 2.26
CA LEU A 825 -1.35 1.07 1.74
C LEU A 825 -0.79 2.03 0.70
N SER A 826 -1.18 1.83 -0.57
CA SER A 826 -0.69 2.59 -1.72
C SER A 826 -1.68 3.62 -2.22
N ASN A 827 -2.99 3.34 -2.11
CA ASN A 827 -4.04 4.18 -2.69
C ASN A 827 -5.09 4.52 -1.63
N ILE A 828 -5.41 5.80 -1.49
CA ILE A 828 -6.55 6.29 -0.72
C ILE A 828 -7.47 7.11 -1.63
N SER A 829 -8.77 6.85 -1.60
CA SER A 829 -9.80 7.70 -2.20
C SER A 829 -10.87 8.02 -1.16
N VAL A 830 -11.20 9.30 -1.00
CA VAL A 830 -12.22 9.78 -0.06
C VAL A 830 -13.17 10.71 -0.80
N GLY A 831 -14.45 10.34 -0.89
CA GLY A 831 -15.49 11.06 -1.63
C GLY A 831 -15.98 12.37 -1.01
N ASP A 832 -16.89 13.04 -1.70
CA ASP A 832 -17.36 14.38 -1.30
C ASP A 832 -18.16 14.34 0.01
N GLY A 833 -17.94 15.30 0.90
CA GLY A 833 -18.62 15.41 2.20
C GLY A 833 -18.30 14.31 3.23
N CYS A 834 -17.55 13.27 2.86
CA CYS A 834 -17.03 12.26 3.80
C CYS A 834 -16.25 12.92 4.95
N PHE A 835 -16.19 12.27 6.13
CA PHE A 835 -15.48 12.75 7.34
C PHE A 835 -15.76 14.22 7.73
N SER A 836 -16.85 14.80 7.22
CA SER A 836 -17.22 16.18 7.53
C SER A 836 -17.68 16.31 8.98
N LYS A 837 -17.41 17.47 9.59
CA LYS A 837 -17.58 17.79 11.01
C LYS A 837 -16.74 16.92 11.96
N GLY A 838 -15.75 16.19 11.45
CA GLY A 838 -14.64 15.67 12.24
C GLY A 838 -13.78 16.77 12.86
N THR A 839 -12.93 16.41 13.82
CA THR A 839 -11.96 17.32 14.44
C THR A 839 -10.52 17.04 14.02
N ARG A 840 -10.24 15.85 13.49
CA ARG A 840 -8.89 15.43 13.11
C ARG A 840 -8.88 14.69 11.78
N CYS A 841 -7.95 15.09 10.92
CA CYS A 841 -7.52 14.31 9.76
C CYS A 841 -6.01 14.10 9.89
N VAL A 842 -5.56 12.90 10.26
CA VAL A 842 -4.14 12.62 10.56
C VAL A 842 -3.69 11.38 9.82
N LEU A 843 -2.83 11.56 8.83
CA LEU A 843 -2.13 10.48 8.13
C LEU A 843 -0.67 10.51 8.54
N GLY A 844 -0.18 9.43 9.15
CA GLY A 844 1.15 9.37 9.75
C GLY A 844 1.90 8.08 9.45
N GLY A 845 2.99 8.19 8.69
CA GLY A 845 3.94 7.08 8.50
C GLY A 845 3.52 6.01 7.49
N LEU A 846 2.61 6.32 6.57
CA LEU A 846 2.22 5.43 5.47
C LEU A 846 3.31 5.46 4.38
N ILE A 847 4.32 4.59 4.54
CA ILE A 847 5.55 4.66 3.74
C ILE A 847 5.39 4.26 2.26
N ASN A 848 4.36 3.47 1.93
CA ASN A 848 4.07 3.03 0.56
C ASN A 848 2.89 3.75 -0.10
N LEU A 849 2.28 4.75 0.57
CA LEU A 849 1.17 5.52 0.01
C LEU A 849 1.67 6.31 -1.20
N LYS A 850 1.12 6.02 -2.39
CA LYS A 850 1.46 6.62 -3.69
C LYS A 850 0.44 7.66 -4.13
N SER A 851 -0.85 7.38 -3.96
CA SER A 851 -1.94 8.29 -4.32
C SER A 851 -2.91 8.51 -3.16
N MET A 852 -3.36 9.76 -3.04
CA MET A 852 -4.49 10.14 -2.21
C MET A 852 -5.39 11.11 -2.99
N VAL A 853 -6.63 10.72 -3.22
CA VAL A 853 -7.66 11.55 -3.89
C VAL A 853 -8.72 11.93 -2.86
N MET A 854 -9.11 13.20 -2.86
CA MET A 854 -10.05 13.77 -1.90
C MET A 854 -11.13 14.57 -2.63
N GLY A 855 -12.38 14.27 -2.33
CA GLY A 855 -13.56 14.94 -2.83
C GLY A 855 -13.83 16.31 -2.21
N MET A 856 -14.86 17.00 -2.70
CA MET A 856 -15.22 18.32 -2.22
C MET A 856 -15.74 18.23 -0.77
N GLY A 857 -15.14 18.97 0.16
CA GLY A 857 -15.53 18.94 1.57
C GLY A 857 -15.26 17.62 2.31
N ALA A 858 -14.49 16.70 1.72
CA ALA A 858 -14.07 15.40 2.29
C ALA A 858 -13.36 15.48 3.66
N PHE A 859 -12.96 16.69 4.08
CA PHE A 859 -12.53 17.05 5.42
C PHE A 859 -13.00 18.49 5.72
N GLU A 860 -14.32 18.72 5.83
CA GLU A 860 -14.85 19.96 6.42
C GLU A 860 -14.84 19.89 7.96
N GLY A 861 -13.92 20.58 8.62
CA GLY A 861 -13.78 20.63 10.07
C GLY A 861 -14.98 21.22 10.83
N HIS A 862 -15.11 20.81 12.10
CA HIS A 862 -16.20 21.19 12.99
C HIS A 862 -16.15 22.66 13.47
N MET A 863 -17.05 23.49 12.93
CA MET A 863 -17.26 24.95 13.15
C MET A 863 -17.20 25.54 14.59
N ARG A 864 -17.10 24.73 15.64
CA ARG A 864 -17.03 25.18 17.06
C ARG A 864 -15.96 24.46 17.90
N LYS A 865 -15.07 23.67 17.28
CA LYS A 865 -14.00 22.94 17.95
C LYS A 865 -12.69 23.19 17.21
N GLU A 866 -11.58 23.11 17.92
CA GLU A 866 -10.25 23.14 17.31
C GLU A 866 -10.09 21.93 16.38
N CYS A 867 -9.76 22.18 15.12
CA CYS A 867 -9.65 21.16 14.08
C CYS A 867 -8.22 21.08 13.54
N VAL A 868 -7.64 19.87 13.54
CA VAL A 868 -6.22 19.64 13.21
C VAL A 868 -6.05 18.63 12.08
N ALA A 869 -5.46 19.08 10.98
CA ALA A 869 -5.07 18.27 9.83
C ALA A 869 -3.55 18.08 9.83
N ALA A 870 -3.07 16.85 9.66
CA ALA A 870 -1.66 16.51 9.65
C ALA A 870 -1.32 15.39 8.67
N LEU A 871 -0.55 15.70 7.63
CA LEU A 871 0.01 14.75 6.66
C LEU A 871 1.50 14.60 6.96
N THR A 872 1.91 13.46 7.52
CA THR A 872 3.25 13.31 8.13
C THR A 872 3.94 12.03 7.69
N ASN A 873 5.20 12.14 7.25
CA ASN A 873 6.05 11.03 6.84
C ASN A 873 5.37 10.11 5.79
N LEU A 874 5.02 10.71 4.64
CA LEU A 874 4.44 10.07 3.46
C LEU A 874 5.45 10.15 2.29
N PRO A 875 6.59 9.42 2.38
CA PRO A 875 7.74 9.62 1.48
C PRO A 875 7.49 9.18 0.03
N SER A 876 6.64 8.17 -0.17
CA SER A 876 6.29 7.64 -1.50
C SER A 876 5.05 8.29 -2.10
N LEU A 877 4.46 9.30 -1.45
CA LEU A 877 3.26 9.95 -1.95
C LEU A 877 3.66 10.79 -3.17
N GLU A 878 3.21 10.34 -4.34
CA GLU A 878 3.50 10.96 -5.64
C GLU A 878 2.35 11.91 -6.00
N VAL A 879 1.11 11.47 -5.77
CA VAL A 879 -0.13 12.13 -6.21
C VAL A 879 -1.00 12.47 -4.99
N LEU A 880 -1.31 13.76 -4.81
CA LEU A 880 -2.29 14.24 -3.84
C LEU A 880 -3.28 15.17 -4.57
N VAL A 881 -4.50 14.68 -4.78
CA VAL A 881 -5.56 15.40 -5.52
C VAL A 881 -6.62 15.89 -4.55
N SER A 882 -6.94 17.18 -4.61
CA SER A 882 -7.95 17.85 -3.79
C SER A 882 -9.00 18.49 -4.70
N LYS A 883 -10.15 17.83 -4.92
CA LYS A 883 -11.24 18.39 -5.74
C LYS A 883 -11.93 19.54 -5.00
N GLY A 884 -11.38 20.74 -5.15
CA GLY A 884 -11.86 21.96 -4.51
C GLY A 884 -11.47 22.05 -3.03
N ASN A 885 -12.39 22.55 -2.19
CA ASN A 885 -12.15 22.76 -0.75
C ASN A 885 -12.24 21.46 0.06
N SER A 886 -11.41 20.45 -0.26
CA SER A 886 -11.40 19.17 0.47
C SER A 886 -11.09 19.38 1.95
N PHE A 887 -10.13 20.24 2.29
CA PHE A 887 -9.91 20.71 3.67
C PHE A 887 -10.55 22.09 3.90
N LYS A 888 -11.52 22.16 4.82
CA LYS A 888 -12.24 23.40 5.17
C LYS A 888 -12.38 23.51 6.70
N ASN A 889 -12.39 24.72 7.26
CA ASN A 889 -12.53 24.96 8.71
C ASN A 889 -11.49 24.24 9.61
N TYR A 890 -10.28 23.98 9.12
CA TYR A 890 -9.18 23.45 9.95
C TYR A 890 -8.32 24.60 10.52
N ASP A 891 -8.15 24.65 11.83
CA ASP A 891 -7.35 25.68 12.52
C ASP A 891 -5.84 25.48 12.33
N THR A 892 -5.41 24.23 12.18
CA THR A 892 -4.02 23.86 11.93
C THR A 892 -3.94 22.82 10.81
N PHE A 893 -3.12 23.10 9.79
CA PHE A 893 -2.75 22.14 8.74
C PHE A 893 -1.22 21.96 8.75
N THR A 894 -0.73 20.73 8.88
CA THR A 894 0.70 20.42 8.95
C THR A 894 1.07 19.34 7.92
N ALA A 895 1.86 19.70 6.90
CA ALA A 895 2.46 18.74 5.97
C ALA A 895 3.97 18.62 6.25
N THR A 896 4.47 17.41 6.56
CA THR A 896 5.91 17.19 6.81
C THR A 896 6.39 15.84 6.27
N GLY A 897 7.52 15.82 5.55
CA GLY A 897 8.04 14.58 4.96
C GLY A 897 7.07 13.95 3.95
N VAL A 898 6.33 14.79 3.23
CA VAL A 898 5.48 14.46 2.07
C VAL A 898 6.24 14.90 0.82
N CYS A 899 6.34 14.03 -0.19
CA CYS A 899 7.09 14.29 -1.42
C CYS A 899 6.21 14.35 -2.68
N CYS A 900 4.93 14.70 -2.53
CA CYS A 900 3.97 14.78 -3.62
C CYS A 900 4.02 16.12 -4.35
N TYR A 901 3.54 16.13 -5.59
CA TYR A 901 2.90 17.33 -6.12
C TYR A 901 1.52 17.49 -5.46
N ALA A 902 1.13 18.73 -5.19
CA ALA A 902 -0.21 19.09 -4.73
C ALA A 902 -0.74 20.14 -5.70
N GLU A 903 -1.90 19.86 -6.28
CA GLU A 903 -2.74 20.82 -7.03
C GLU A 903 -3.94 21.24 -6.17
#